data_AF-A0A5R9BCM2-F1
#
_entry.id   AF-A0A5R9BCM2-F1
#
_cell.length_a   1.000
_cell.length_b   1.000
_cell.length_c   1.000
_cell.angle_alpha   90.00
_cell.angle_beta   90.00
_cell.angle_gamma   90.00
#
_symmetry.space_group_name_H-M   'P 1'
#
loop_
_entity.id
_entity.type
_entity.pdbx_description
1 polymer ?
#
loop_
_entity_poly.entity_id
_entity_poly.type
_entity_poly.pdbx_seq_one_letter_code
_entity_poly.pdbx_strand_id
1 'polypeptide(L)'
;MFTGIITGIGSVIDRTPDPTKGVERLVFSAPGHVEGLALGGSIAVNGVCVSAVEISGDRLTAELIPETLKRTTFGELASGDAVNLERCLPSGARLDGHVVQGHVDGIGTLIERDTNDGRHRFAIPAELAEFVAEKGSIAIDGVSLTVTAASTAGHASEPDPAQESPWFEVGLIPATLADTTLGRKELGSNVNLEVDVLAKYVRRMLTFETHAAGSAGSEDTPSEAGSLPSIPQPATPAPLLDPVEVALNHLAAGRPVVVVDDADRENEGDLIFPASAATAELMGFTIRHSSGVICVPMTAERARHLDLPPMVSSNEDPKGTAYTVSCDAKSVESTGISAYDRALTAAVLASSETEPADLTRPGHMFPLIADPRGVLGRDGHTEAAVDLCRLSGQSEVGVIAELVHDDGSMMRLPALRQFADTHELALISIADLIEYRGGTPRPDAVRESYLTSWEAPKDEASKLVSGGPVVTLPTDFGVFNAQVWTEHTTGHEHLLLSAQNPDPDQPLVRLHSECVTGDVIHSHRCDCGTQLASALDTVHELGGHLLYLRGHEGRGIGLANKLRAYKLQEKGADTVEANEMLGLAAELRDFTGAAAILHAAGISDLRLLTNNPTKVDALAATGLTVKQVPSNGVVHPDNERYLRTKRDKMAHMLDHLALNEQNESKKHTATKETS
;
A
#
# COMPACT_ATOMS: atom_id res chain seq x y z
N MET A 1 10.66 -13.14 19.33
CA MET A 1 9.53 -12.26 19.71
C MET A 1 8.82 -12.90 20.88
N PHE A 2 8.40 -12.05 21.82
CA PHE A 2 7.79 -12.38 23.09
C PHE A 2 6.48 -11.60 23.20
N THR A 3 5.68 -11.91 24.22
CA THR A 3 4.40 -11.25 24.48
C THR A 3 4.41 -10.45 25.78
N GLY A 4 5.45 -10.65 26.58
CA GLY A 4 5.55 -10.12 27.92
C GLY A 4 4.63 -10.80 28.92
N ILE A 5 4.17 -12.00 28.61
CA ILE A 5 3.43 -12.85 29.54
C ILE A 5 4.43 -13.80 30.17
N ILE A 6 4.78 -13.52 31.43
CA ILE A 6 5.80 -14.29 32.14
C ILE A 6 5.26 -15.70 32.43
N THR A 7 5.99 -16.71 31.94
CA THR A 7 5.61 -18.12 32.09
C THR A 7 6.37 -18.83 33.21
N GLY A 8 7.34 -18.17 33.84
CA GLY A 8 8.02 -18.69 35.02
C GLY A 8 9.01 -17.72 35.66
N ILE A 9 9.47 -18.09 36.86
CA ILE A 9 10.50 -17.37 37.61
C ILE A 9 11.72 -18.27 37.75
N GLY A 10 12.87 -17.73 37.36
CA GLY A 10 14.19 -18.32 37.54
C GLY A 10 15.01 -17.63 38.61
N SER A 11 16.29 -17.98 38.66
CA SER A 11 17.27 -17.25 39.48
C SER A 11 18.64 -17.22 38.82
N VAL A 12 19.44 -16.20 39.15
CA VAL A 12 20.86 -16.17 38.79
C VAL A 12 21.61 -17.17 39.67
N ILE A 13 22.44 -18.01 39.05
CA ILE A 13 23.24 -19.04 39.72
C ILE A 13 24.70 -18.60 39.81
N ASP A 14 25.25 -18.08 38.72
CA ASP A 14 26.64 -17.67 38.67
C ASP A 14 26.86 -16.59 37.60
N ARG A 15 27.93 -15.82 37.79
CA ARG A 15 28.36 -14.75 36.90
C ARG A 15 29.88 -14.77 36.81
N THR A 16 30.40 -14.98 35.60
CA THR A 16 31.85 -15.11 35.38
C THR A 16 32.28 -14.28 34.16
N PRO A 17 33.24 -13.36 34.29
CA PRO A 17 33.80 -12.68 33.13
C PRO A 17 34.63 -13.63 32.27
N ASP A 18 34.53 -13.52 30.94
CA ASP A 18 35.42 -14.16 29.96
C ASP A 18 36.23 -13.07 29.22
N PRO A 19 37.42 -12.71 29.74
CA PRO A 19 38.24 -11.65 29.15
C PRO A 19 38.72 -11.98 27.73
N THR A 20 38.77 -13.26 27.35
CA THR A 20 39.28 -13.68 26.02
C THR A 20 38.28 -13.38 24.91
N LYS A 21 36.99 -13.45 25.23
CA LYS A 21 35.89 -13.12 24.33
C LYS A 21 35.34 -11.70 24.53
N GLY A 22 35.71 -11.04 25.63
CA GLY A 22 35.20 -9.71 25.98
C GLY A 22 33.72 -9.72 26.36
N VAL A 23 33.23 -10.86 26.89
CA VAL A 23 31.83 -11.06 27.31
C VAL A 23 31.77 -11.48 28.76
N GLU A 24 30.59 -11.41 29.35
CA GLU A 24 30.31 -11.96 30.66
C GLU A 24 29.33 -13.12 30.57
N ARG A 25 29.67 -14.25 31.18
CA ARG A 25 28.82 -15.43 31.24
C ARG A 25 27.92 -15.34 32.46
N LEU A 26 26.60 -15.38 32.24
CA LEU A 26 25.61 -15.53 33.30
C LEU A 26 24.95 -16.90 33.18
N VAL A 27 24.84 -17.58 34.32
CA VAL A 27 24.16 -18.87 34.45
C VAL A 27 22.85 -18.63 35.19
N PHE A 28 21.74 -19.04 34.58
CA PHE A 28 20.40 -18.93 35.14
C PHE A 28 19.83 -20.32 35.42
N SER A 29 19.08 -20.44 36.51
CA SER A 29 18.12 -21.53 36.72
C SER A 29 16.84 -21.17 35.98
N ALA A 30 16.42 -22.00 35.03
CA ALA A 30 15.28 -21.79 34.14
C ALA A 30 14.39 -23.04 34.04
N PRO A 31 13.79 -23.50 35.17
CA PRO A 31 13.03 -24.73 35.23
C PRO A 31 11.84 -24.72 34.28
N GLY A 32 11.70 -25.76 33.46
CA GLY A 32 10.62 -25.88 32.46
C GLY A 32 10.74 -24.91 31.26
N HIS A 33 11.81 -24.12 31.17
CA HIS A 33 12.02 -23.12 30.10
C HIS A 33 13.24 -23.43 29.22
N VAL A 34 13.89 -24.57 29.43
CA VAL A 34 14.99 -25.06 28.58
C VAL A 34 14.62 -26.32 27.79
N GLU A 35 13.47 -26.94 28.11
CA GLU A 35 12.98 -28.09 27.36
C GLU A 35 12.68 -27.72 25.91
N GLY A 36 13.22 -28.49 24.96
CA GLY A 36 13.11 -28.20 23.53
C GLY A 36 13.87 -26.96 23.05
N LEU A 37 14.69 -26.32 23.90
CA LEU A 37 15.56 -25.21 23.50
C LEU A 37 16.89 -25.73 22.95
N ALA A 38 17.16 -25.46 21.67
CA ALA A 38 18.46 -25.73 21.07
C ALA A 38 19.49 -24.66 21.46
N LEU A 39 20.79 -25.00 21.40
CA LEU A 39 21.86 -24.01 21.50
C LEU A 39 21.69 -22.94 20.41
N GLY A 40 21.90 -21.68 20.78
CA GLY A 40 21.63 -20.50 19.95
C GLY A 40 20.17 -20.06 19.95
N GLY A 41 19.24 -20.85 20.48
CA GLY A 41 17.85 -20.42 20.61
C GLY A 41 17.67 -19.39 21.73
N SER A 42 16.67 -18.54 21.57
CA SER A 42 16.45 -17.38 22.44
C SER A 42 15.44 -17.63 23.56
N ILE A 43 15.64 -16.93 24.67
CA ILE A 43 14.74 -16.84 25.82
C ILE A 43 14.81 -15.40 26.36
N ALA A 44 13.69 -14.85 26.85
CA ALA A 44 13.70 -13.58 27.54
C ALA A 44 13.94 -13.80 29.04
N VAL A 45 14.91 -13.07 29.60
CA VAL A 45 15.20 -13.05 31.04
C VAL A 45 15.09 -11.61 31.52
N ASN A 46 14.14 -11.31 32.42
CA ASN A 46 13.74 -9.93 32.77
C ASN A 46 13.52 -9.04 31.52
N GLY A 47 12.92 -9.59 30.46
CA GLY A 47 12.68 -8.87 29.20
C GLY A 47 13.91 -8.70 28.30
N VAL A 48 15.09 -9.23 28.67
CA VAL A 48 16.26 -9.22 27.79
C VAL A 48 16.31 -10.51 26.98
N CYS A 49 16.30 -10.41 25.66
CA CYS A 49 16.51 -11.54 24.77
C CYS A 49 17.95 -12.04 24.87
N VAL A 50 18.14 -13.25 25.41
CA VAL A 50 19.44 -13.92 25.49
C VAL A 50 19.43 -15.22 24.70
N SER A 51 20.59 -15.58 24.16
CA SER A 51 20.76 -16.83 23.41
C SER A 51 21.48 -17.87 24.26
N ALA A 52 20.95 -19.10 24.29
CA ALA A 52 21.54 -20.19 25.06
C ALA A 52 22.86 -20.66 24.45
N VAL A 53 23.99 -20.48 25.15
CA VAL A 53 25.29 -20.99 24.71
C VAL A 53 25.65 -22.33 25.36
N GLU A 54 25.01 -22.64 26.48
CA GLU A 54 25.15 -23.91 27.19
C GLU A 54 23.84 -24.21 27.92
N ILE A 55 23.42 -25.48 27.92
CA ILE A 55 22.22 -25.94 28.60
C ILE A 55 22.58 -27.23 29.35
N SER A 56 22.28 -27.28 30.65
CA SER A 56 22.58 -28.43 31.50
C SER A 56 21.52 -28.62 32.57
N GLY A 57 20.70 -29.67 32.44
CA GLY A 57 19.48 -29.82 33.24
C GLY A 57 18.56 -28.61 33.03
N ASP A 58 18.10 -28.01 34.12
CA ASP A 58 17.29 -26.78 34.11
C ASP A 58 18.13 -25.48 34.06
N ARG A 59 19.44 -25.58 33.76
CA ARG A 59 20.32 -24.41 33.71
C ARG A 59 20.55 -23.95 32.29
N LEU A 60 20.56 -22.63 32.12
CA LEU A 60 20.88 -21.96 30.87
C LEU A 60 22.03 -20.98 31.10
N THR A 61 23.04 -21.03 30.24
CA THR A 61 24.12 -20.04 30.21
C THR A 61 23.95 -19.13 29.01
N ALA A 62 24.12 -17.83 29.24
CA ALA A 62 24.17 -16.81 28.20
C ALA A 62 25.51 -16.06 28.28
N GLU A 63 26.04 -15.68 27.12
CA GLU A 63 27.19 -14.78 26.99
C GLU A 63 26.66 -13.36 26.67
N LEU A 64 26.99 -12.39 27.51
CA LEU A 64 26.52 -11.00 27.42
C LEU A 64 27.65 -10.06 27.02
N ILE A 65 27.39 -9.22 26.03
CA ILE A 65 28.32 -8.16 25.65
C ILE A 65 28.23 -6.97 26.62
N PRO A 66 29.28 -6.13 26.72
CA PRO A 66 29.31 -4.98 27.63
C PRO A 66 28.14 -4.00 27.46
N GLU A 67 27.65 -3.79 26.24
CA GLU A 67 26.51 -2.89 25.99
C GLU A 67 25.22 -3.42 26.64
N THR A 68 24.96 -4.72 26.57
CA THR A 68 23.79 -5.34 27.22
C THR A 68 23.86 -5.19 28.73
N LEU A 69 25.03 -5.40 29.34
CA LEU A 69 25.23 -5.20 30.79
C LEU A 69 25.04 -3.75 31.22
N LYS A 70 25.41 -2.79 30.36
CA LYS A 70 25.27 -1.35 30.63
C LYS A 70 23.83 -0.87 30.48
N ARG A 71 23.08 -1.41 29.52
CA ARG A 71 21.72 -0.96 29.16
C ARG A 71 20.62 -1.67 29.96
N THR A 72 20.95 -2.71 30.71
CA THR A 72 19.98 -3.56 31.40
C THR A 72 20.37 -3.78 32.86
N THR A 73 19.42 -4.23 33.67
CA THR A 73 19.63 -4.57 35.09
C THR A 73 20.58 -5.74 35.29
N PHE A 74 21.00 -6.46 34.24
CA PHE A 74 21.96 -7.56 34.35
C PHE A 74 23.30 -7.15 34.95
N GLY A 75 23.70 -5.88 34.81
CA GLY A 75 24.89 -5.35 35.47
C GLY A 75 24.82 -5.39 37.00
N GLU A 76 23.61 -5.37 37.57
CA GLU A 76 23.34 -5.27 39.00
C GLU A 76 22.96 -6.61 39.64
N LEU A 77 22.59 -7.61 38.82
CA LEU A 77 22.18 -8.92 39.33
C LEU A 77 23.33 -9.68 40.00
N ALA A 78 23.00 -10.29 41.14
CA ALA A 78 23.86 -11.17 41.91
C ALA A 78 23.30 -12.60 41.95
N SER A 79 24.17 -13.57 42.29
CA SER A 79 23.75 -14.95 42.52
C SER A 79 22.64 -15.00 43.58
N GLY A 80 21.55 -15.69 43.26
CA GLY A 80 20.35 -15.80 44.09
C GLY A 80 19.21 -14.88 43.69
N ASP A 81 19.48 -13.83 42.89
CA ASP A 81 18.44 -12.91 42.46
C ASP A 81 17.43 -13.59 41.55
N ALA A 82 16.15 -13.29 41.77
CA ALA A 82 15.05 -13.83 40.98
C ALA A 82 14.90 -13.09 39.65
N VAL A 83 14.55 -13.84 38.60
CA VAL A 83 14.36 -13.29 37.25
C VAL A 83 13.07 -13.82 36.62
N ASN A 84 12.38 -12.99 35.85
CA ASN A 84 11.25 -13.39 35.00
C ASN A 84 11.77 -14.15 33.78
N LEU A 85 11.05 -15.20 33.36
CA LEU A 85 11.38 -16.04 32.21
C LEU A 85 10.20 -16.11 31.23
N GLU A 86 10.52 -16.01 29.94
CA GLU A 86 9.55 -16.21 28.85
C GLU A 86 10.22 -16.84 27.63
N ARG A 87 9.61 -17.89 27.06
CA ARG A 87 10.05 -18.50 25.80
C ARG A 87 9.58 -17.65 24.62
N CYS A 88 10.32 -17.68 23.52
CA CYS A 88 9.82 -17.07 22.29
C CYS A 88 8.47 -17.65 21.90
N LEU A 89 7.56 -16.78 21.46
CA LEU A 89 6.24 -17.16 21.02
C LEU A 89 6.34 -18.02 19.74
N PRO A 90 5.78 -19.24 19.70
CA PRO A 90 5.73 -20.05 18.48
C PRO A 90 4.87 -19.38 17.41
N SER A 91 5.19 -19.61 16.14
CA SER A 91 4.33 -19.18 15.03
C SER A 91 2.93 -19.79 15.17
N GLY A 92 1.89 -18.96 15.02
CA GLY A 92 0.49 -19.38 15.17
C GLY A 92 -0.01 -19.49 16.61
N ALA A 93 0.82 -19.22 17.62
CA ALA A 93 0.37 -19.16 19.01
C ALA A 93 -0.44 -17.87 19.30
N ARG A 94 -1.25 -17.89 20.36
CA ARG A 94 -2.06 -16.74 20.78
C ARG A 94 -1.17 -15.62 21.30
N LEU A 95 -1.45 -14.40 20.87
CA LEU A 95 -0.80 -13.18 21.37
C LEU A 95 -1.63 -12.61 22.54
N ASP A 96 -1.36 -13.07 23.75
CA ASP A 96 -2.12 -12.68 24.95
C ASP A 96 -1.57 -11.40 25.65
N GLY A 97 -0.45 -10.84 25.18
CA GLY A 97 0.13 -9.56 25.61
C GLY A 97 0.38 -8.60 24.43
N HIS A 98 1.29 -7.64 24.58
CA HIS A 98 1.74 -6.81 23.44
C HIS A 98 3.01 -7.37 22.80
N VAL A 99 3.41 -6.83 21.66
CA VAL A 99 4.64 -7.27 20.97
C VAL A 99 5.86 -6.82 21.76
N VAL A 100 6.57 -7.76 22.36
CA VAL A 100 7.84 -7.54 23.06
C VAL A 100 8.97 -8.15 22.24
N GLN A 101 9.97 -7.36 21.90
CA GLN A 101 11.14 -7.78 21.12
C GLN A 101 12.18 -8.48 22.01
N GLY A 102 12.21 -8.12 23.29
CA GLY A 102 13.27 -8.48 24.22
C GLY A 102 14.50 -7.58 24.07
N HIS A 103 14.28 -6.36 23.55
CA HIS A 103 15.29 -5.34 23.32
C HIS A 103 15.05 -4.21 24.31
N VAL A 104 15.57 -4.36 25.52
CA VAL A 104 15.45 -3.36 26.58
C VAL A 104 16.03 -2.03 26.11
N ASP A 105 15.18 -1.00 26.11
CA ASP A 105 15.49 0.34 25.64
C ASP A 105 16.18 1.19 26.73
N GLY A 106 15.96 0.85 28.01
CA GLY A 106 16.67 1.46 29.14
C GLY A 106 16.25 0.92 30.49
N ILE A 107 16.75 1.57 31.55
CA ILE A 107 16.49 1.20 32.95
C ILE A 107 15.61 2.27 33.59
N GLY A 108 14.50 1.85 34.17
CA GLY A 108 13.64 2.67 35.02
C GLY A 108 13.82 2.32 36.50
N THR A 109 13.20 3.12 37.37
CA THR A 109 13.27 2.92 38.82
C THR A 109 11.87 2.99 39.43
N LEU A 110 11.49 2.03 40.26
CA LEU A 110 10.24 2.08 41.00
C LEU A 110 10.30 3.19 42.05
N ILE A 111 9.45 4.22 41.94
CA ILE A 111 9.48 5.41 42.82
C ILE A 111 8.24 5.54 43.73
N GLU A 112 7.12 4.95 43.35
CA GLU A 112 5.90 4.94 44.17
C GLU A 112 5.19 3.59 44.04
N ARG A 113 4.58 3.14 45.14
CA ARG A 113 3.75 1.93 45.20
C ARG A 113 2.56 2.20 46.10
N ASP A 114 1.36 2.17 45.53
CA ASP A 114 0.10 2.22 46.26
C ASP A 114 -0.52 0.83 46.31
N THR A 115 -0.48 0.22 47.48
CA THR A 115 -1.01 -1.14 47.68
C THR A 115 -2.53 -1.19 47.78
N ASN A 116 -3.22 -0.05 47.85
CA ASN A 116 -4.68 -0.02 48.00
C ASN A 116 -5.40 -0.18 46.65
N ASP A 117 -4.85 0.40 45.58
CA ASP A 117 -5.42 0.34 44.22
C ASP A 117 -4.50 -0.37 43.21
N GLY A 118 -3.31 -0.83 43.65
CA GLY A 118 -2.36 -1.57 42.82
C GLY A 118 -1.52 -0.68 41.90
N ARG A 119 -1.58 0.65 42.06
CA ARG A 119 -0.84 1.62 41.25
C ARG A 119 0.64 1.59 41.60
N HIS A 120 1.49 1.50 40.59
CA HIS A 120 2.94 1.57 40.72
C HIS A 120 3.47 2.63 39.76
N ARG A 121 4.34 3.52 40.26
CA ARG A 121 4.95 4.59 39.47
C ARG A 121 6.43 4.33 39.30
N PHE A 122 6.91 4.49 38.07
CA PHE A 122 8.30 4.29 37.70
C PHE A 122 8.87 5.58 37.14
N ALA A 123 10.05 5.99 37.62
CA ALA A 123 10.88 6.97 36.93
C ALA A 123 11.41 6.34 35.64
N ILE A 124 11.44 7.14 34.57
CA ILE A 124 11.89 6.74 33.23
C ILE A 124 12.96 7.72 32.72
N PRO A 125 14.00 7.25 31.99
CA PRO A 125 14.94 8.14 31.33
C PRO A 125 14.22 9.13 30.41
N ALA A 126 14.68 10.38 30.38
CA ALA A 126 14.01 11.46 29.66
C ALA A 126 13.92 11.18 28.15
N GLU A 127 14.93 10.53 27.58
CA GLU A 127 14.95 10.09 26.20
C GLU A 127 13.91 9.01 25.88
N LEU A 128 13.41 8.28 26.89
CA LEU A 128 12.38 7.25 26.70
C LEU A 128 10.96 7.74 26.99
N ALA A 129 10.82 8.84 27.73
CA ALA A 129 9.53 9.38 28.16
C ALA A 129 8.59 9.68 26.99
N GLU A 130 9.12 10.11 25.84
CA GLU A 130 8.32 10.46 24.66
C GLU A 130 7.67 9.25 23.97
N PHE A 131 8.11 8.03 24.27
CA PHE A 131 7.53 6.80 23.72
C PHE A 131 6.44 6.20 24.61
N VAL A 132 6.19 6.79 25.78
CA VAL A 132 5.20 6.30 26.74
C VAL A 132 3.95 7.14 26.65
N ALA A 133 2.82 6.50 26.33
CA ALA A 133 1.51 7.14 26.23
C ALA A 133 0.54 6.54 27.25
N GLU A 134 -0.36 7.35 27.80
CA GLU A 134 -1.48 6.84 28.59
C GLU A 134 -2.30 5.87 27.73
N LYS A 135 -2.70 4.72 28.30
CA LYS A 135 -3.30 3.58 27.61
C LYS A 135 -2.41 2.88 26.58
N GLY A 136 -1.15 3.29 26.47
CA GLY A 136 -0.12 2.60 25.70
C GLY A 136 0.42 1.35 26.41
N SER A 137 1.20 0.56 25.67
CA SER A 137 1.86 -0.64 26.19
C SER A 137 3.29 -0.33 26.61
N ILE A 138 3.75 -0.99 27.67
CA ILE A 138 5.14 -0.97 28.11
C ILE A 138 5.51 -2.32 28.73
N ALA A 139 6.74 -2.79 28.52
CA ALA A 139 7.24 -3.97 29.23
C ALA A 139 8.17 -3.55 30.38
N ILE A 140 7.92 -4.08 31.59
CA ILE A 140 8.74 -3.85 32.79
C ILE A 140 9.32 -5.18 33.28
N ASP A 141 10.64 -5.35 33.25
CA ASP A 141 11.30 -6.65 33.48
C ASP A 141 10.68 -7.78 32.63
N GLY A 142 10.27 -7.43 31.40
CA GLY A 142 9.58 -8.31 30.46
C GLY A 142 8.09 -8.47 30.71
N VAL A 143 7.50 -7.90 31.76
CA VAL A 143 6.05 -7.98 32.01
C VAL A 143 5.31 -6.96 31.16
N SER A 144 4.44 -7.41 30.26
CA SER A 144 3.58 -6.56 29.42
C SER A 144 2.49 -5.90 30.27
N LEU A 145 2.46 -4.56 30.28
CA LEU A 145 1.55 -3.76 31.08
C LEU A 145 0.95 -2.60 30.29
N THR A 146 -0.23 -2.15 30.72
CA THR A 146 -0.88 -0.94 30.20
C THR A 146 -0.57 0.25 31.09
N VAL A 147 -0.10 1.33 30.47
CA VAL A 147 0.19 2.60 31.16
C VAL A 147 -1.12 3.26 31.59
N THR A 148 -1.23 3.59 32.87
CA THR A 148 -2.43 4.25 33.44
C THR A 148 -2.29 5.76 33.51
N ALA A 149 -1.07 6.29 33.59
CA ALA A 149 -0.75 7.70 33.50
C ALA A 149 0.73 7.88 33.14
N ALA A 150 1.12 9.04 32.60
CA ALA A 150 2.51 9.39 32.36
C ALA A 150 2.72 10.89 32.56
N SER A 151 3.91 11.29 33.00
CA SER A 151 4.33 12.69 33.02
C SER A 151 4.35 13.26 31.61
N THR A 152 4.09 14.56 31.46
CA THR A 152 4.18 15.24 30.17
C THR A 152 5.58 15.11 29.58
N ALA A 153 5.70 14.66 28.32
CA ALA A 153 6.97 14.61 27.61
C ALA A 153 7.48 16.05 27.35
N GLY A 154 8.40 16.53 28.18
CA GLY A 154 9.09 17.80 27.93
C GLY A 154 10.03 17.67 26.74
N HIS A 155 10.01 18.63 25.81
CA HIS A 155 11.10 18.75 24.84
C HIS A 155 12.38 19.08 25.59
N ALA A 156 13.27 18.10 25.74
CA ALA A 156 14.56 18.27 26.40
C ALA A 156 15.47 19.14 25.52
N SER A 157 15.32 20.46 25.62
CA SER A 157 16.33 21.40 25.11
C SER A 157 17.24 21.96 26.20
N GLU A 158 16.84 21.99 27.48
CA GLU A 158 17.74 22.24 28.62
C GLU A 158 17.21 21.56 29.90
N PRO A 159 18.06 20.94 30.74
CA PRO A 159 17.63 20.37 32.03
C PRO A 159 17.34 21.49 33.04
N ASP A 160 16.06 21.70 33.37
CA ASP A 160 15.65 22.51 34.50
C ASP A 160 15.90 21.72 35.81
N PRO A 161 16.75 22.22 36.74
CA PRO A 161 17.03 21.54 38.01
C PRO A 161 15.82 21.43 38.95
N ALA A 162 14.68 22.05 38.63
CA ALA A 162 13.41 21.90 39.37
C ALA A 162 12.43 20.91 38.72
N GLN A 163 12.74 20.33 37.55
CA GLN A 163 11.84 19.41 36.85
C GLN A 163 11.91 18.01 37.50
N GLU A 164 10.77 17.54 38.01
CA GLU A 164 10.63 16.14 38.45
C GLU A 164 11.02 15.21 37.30
N SER A 165 11.82 14.18 37.59
CA SER A 165 12.22 13.19 36.59
C SER A 165 10.98 12.61 35.91
N PRO A 166 11.00 12.42 34.58
CA PRO A 166 9.86 11.84 33.88
C PRO A 166 9.46 10.51 34.50
N TRP A 167 8.15 10.24 34.51
CA TRP A 167 7.59 9.06 35.15
C TRP A 167 6.39 8.51 34.39
N PHE A 168 6.06 7.25 34.64
CA PHE A 168 4.82 6.63 34.20
C PHE A 168 4.25 5.71 35.29
N GLU A 169 2.95 5.44 35.18
CA GLU A 169 2.19 4.58 36.10
C GLU A 169 1.61 3.38 35.38
N VAL A 170 1.50 2.28 36.11
CA VAL A 170 0.84 1.04 35.70
C VAL A 170 0.01 0.50 36.86
N GLY A 171 -1.07 -0.21 36.54
CA GLY A 171 -1.82 -1.01 37.50
C GLY A 171 -1.29 -2.43 37.55
N LEU A 172 -0.89 -2.91 38.73
CA LEU A 172 -0.47 -4.30 38.95
C LEU A 172 -1.54 -5.05 39.74
N ILE A 173 -2.14 -6.06 39.11
CA ILE A 173 -3.12 -6.93 39.76
C ILE A 173 -2.41 -7.95 40.68
N PRO A 174 -3.10 -8.51 41.68
CA PRO A 174 -2.51 -9.48 42.61
C PRO A 174 -1.84 -10.69 41.95
N ALA A 175 -2.41 -11.20 40.84
CA ALA A 175 -1.81 -12.31 40.10
C ALA A 175 -0.45 -11.93 39.50
N THR A 176 -0.35 -10.79 38.81
CA THR A 176 0.91 -10.27 38.27
C THR A 176 1.96 -10.06 39.36
N LEU A 177 1.57 -9.57 40.53
CA LEU A 177 2.49 -9.40 41.67
C LEU A 177 2.98 -10.74 42.23
N ALA A 178 2.12 -11.77 42.25
CA ALA A 178 2.47 -13.10 42.75
C ALA A 178 3.36 -13.88 41.79
N ASP A 179 3.06 -13.77 40.49
CA ASP A 179 3.62 -14.63 39.45
C ASP A 179 4.85 -14.03 38.75
N THR A 180 5.24 -12.78 39.09
CA THR A 180 6.42 -12.10 38.54
C THR A 180 7.34 -11.56 39.62
N THR A 181 8.55 -11.14 39.23
CA THR A 181 9.50 -10.48 40.13
C THR A 181 9.03 -9.11 40.62
N LEU A 182 8.06 -8.47 39.95
CA LEU A 182 7.61 -7.11 40.29
C LEU A 182 7.03 -7.02 41.71
N GLY A 183 6.38 -8.08 42.21
CA GLY A 183 5.86 -8.09 43.58
C GLY A 183 6.93 -8.04 44.66
N ARG A 184 8.18 -8.41 44.32
CA ARG A 184 9.34 -8.45 45.21
C ARG A 184 10.20 -7.19 45.15
N LYS A 185 9.92 -6.27 44.21
CA LYS A 185 10.68 -5.02 44.06
C LYS A 185 10.34 -4.05 45.19
N GLU A 186 11.38 -3.46 45.77
CA GLU A 186 11.27 -2.40 46.76
C GLU A 186 11.34 -1.02 46.09
N LEU A 187 10.86 0.03 46.77
CA LEU A 187 11.04 1.40 46.29
C LEU A 187 12.54 1.69 46.07
N GLY A 188 12.87 2.28 44.94
CA GLY A 188 14.25 2.50 44.48
C GLY A 188 14.83 1.34 43.65
N SER A 189 14.11 0.23 43.48
CA SER A 189 14.60 -0.88 42.65
C SER A 189 14.60 -0.51 41.17
N ASN A 190 15.66 -0.89 40.47
CA ASN A 190 15.76 -0.76 39.03
C ASN A 190 15.01 -1.89 38.30
N VAL A 191 14.51 -1.54 37.12
CA VAL A 191 13.76 -2.42 36.21
C VAL A 191 14.16 -2.16 34.76
N ASN A 192 14.17 -3.21 33.95
CA ASN A 192 14.31 -3.10 32.50
C ASN A 192 13.03 -2.54 31.89
N LEU A 193 13.14 -1.56 31.01
CA LEU A 193 12.03 -0.99 30.27
C LEU A 193 12.18 -1.27 28.78
N GLU A 194 11.11 -1.74 28.16
CA GLU A 194 10.95 -1.79 26.71
C GLU A 194 9.69 -1.00 26.34
N VAL A 195 9.86 0.04 25.52
CA VAL A 195 8.76 0.90 25.06
C VAL A 195 8.13 0.32 23.80
N ASP A 196 6.90 0.75 23.50
CA ASP A 196 6.14 0.23 22.36
C ASP A 196 6.93 0.33 21.05
N VAL A 197 7.02 -0.80 20.33
CA VAL A 197 7.74 -0.91 19.06
C VAL A 197 7.22 0.08 18.01
N LEU A 198 5.92 0.35 17.99
CA LEU A 198 5.30 1.30 17.05
C LEU A 198 5.74 2.73 17.38
N ALA A 199 5.81 3.09 18.66
CA ALA A 199 6.24 4.43 19.09
C ALA A 199 7.68 4.73 18.61
N LYS A 200 8.58 3.73 18.66
CA LYS A 200 9.96 3.86 18.18
C LYS A 200 10.03 4.18 16.68
N TYR A 201 9.27 3.47 15.85
CA TYR A 201 9.25 3.70 14.40
C TYR A 201 8.56 5.00 14.02
N VAL A 202 7.45 5.35 14.67
CA VAL A 202 6.75 6.62 14.45
C VAL A 202 7.68 7.79 14.76
N ARG A 203 8.36 7.78 15.91
CA ARG A 203 9.33 8.83 16.24
C ARG A 203 10.45 8.91 15.21
N ARG A 204 11.01 7.77 14.78
CA ARG A 204 12.05 7.74 13.75
C ARG A 204 11.56 8.37 12.44
N MET A 205 10.32 8.10 12.03
CA MET A 205 9.71 8.73 10.85
C MET A 205 9.58 10.25 11.03
N LEU A 206 9.10 10.71 12.18
CA LEU A 206 8.97 12.15 12.49
C LEU A 206 10.33 12.89 12.51
N THR A 207 11.44 12.21 12.85
CA THR A 207 12.79 12.81 12.73
C THR A 207 13.20 13.11 11.29
N PHE A 208 12.70 12.35 10.32
CA PHE A 208 12.98 12.62 8.91
C PHE A 208 12.16 13.80 8.37
N GLU A 209 10.94 14.00 8.87
CA GLU A 209 10.09 15.14 8.51
C GLU A 209 10.60 16.46 9.11
N THR A 210 11.09 16.43 10.36
CA THR A 210 11.65 17.62 11.02
C THR A 210 12.96 18.11 10.38
N HIS A 211 13.77 17.23 9.78
CA HIS A 211 14.91 17.65 8.96
C HIS A 211 14.53 18.28 7.61
N ALA A 212 13.31 18.04 7.10
CA ALA A 212 12.77 18.74 5.95
C ALA A 212 12.17 20.12 6.32
N ALA A 213 11.73 20.30 7.56
CA ALA A 213 11.10 21.53 8.06
C ALA A 213 12.07 22.55 8.70
N GLY A 214 13.31 22.15 9.04
CA GLY A 214 14.32 23.00 9.70
C GLY A 214 14.89 24.17 8.89
N SER A 215 14.30 24.56 7.76
CA SER A 215 14.72 25.72 6.96
C SER A 215 13.76 26.92 7.00
N ALA A 216 12.76 26.93 7.87
CA ALA A 216 11.86 28.07 8.02
C ALA A 216 11.68 28.42 9.50
N GLY A 217 12.04 29.67 9.86
CA GLY A 217 12.22 30.14 11.22
C GLY A 217 10.95 30.39 12.03
N SER A 218 11.23 30.61 13.32
CA SER A 218 10.37 30.95 14.46
C SER A 218 9.48 32.18 14.30
N GLU A 219 8.29 32.16 14.94
CA GLU A 219 7.91 33.10 16.03
C GLU A 219 6.47 32.83 16.57
N ASP A 220 6.40 32.71 17.91
CA ASP A 220 5.38 33.10 18.90
C ASP A 220 3.86 32.81 18.74
N THR A 221 3.32 32.19 19.81
CA THR A 221 1.89 32.08 20.20
C THR A 221 1.68 32.86 21.52
N PRO A 222 0.45 33.31 21.93
CA PRO A 222 -0.55 32.38 22.51
C PRO A 222 -2.05 32.80 22.47
N SER A 223 -2.97 31.82 22.48
CA SER A 223 -3.87 31.49 23.62
C SER A 223 -5.26 30.91 23.24
N GLU A 224 -5.52 29.72 23.80
CA GLU A 224 -6.78 29.14 24.34
C GLU A 224 -8.02 28.80 23.49
N ALA A 225 -8.32 27.50 23.58
CA ALA A 225 -9.64 26.86 23.79
C ALA A 225 -10.61 26.74 22.60
N GLY A 226 -10.55 25.56 21.97
CA GLY A 226 -11.66 24.96 21.23
C GLY A 226 -11.22 23.61 20.66
N SER A 227 -11.75 22.51 21.20
CA SER A 227 -11.58 21.17 20.63
C SER A 227 -12.01 21.17 19.17
N LEU A 228 -11.08 20.90 18.24
CA LEU A 228 -11.42 20.66 16.84
C LEU A 228 -11.55 19.15 16.60
N PRO A 229 -12.64 18.69 15.95
CA PRO A 229 -12.77 17.30 15.54
C PRO A 229 -11.63 16.94 14.58
N SER A 230 -11.09 15.73 14.72
CA SER A 230 -10.12 15.20 13.78
C SER A 230 -10.73 15.17 12.39
N ILE A 231 -10.11 15.91 11.47
CA ILE A 231 -10.38 15.79 10.04
C ILE A 231 -9.84 14.41 9.62
N PRO A 232 -10.67 13.49 9.11
CA PRO A 232 -10.18 12.26 8.50
C PRO A 232 -9.20 12.66 7.39
N GLN A 233 -8.00 12.09 7.39
CA GLN A 233 -7.16 12.17 6.20
C GLN A 233 -7.98 11.58 5.03
N PRO A 234 -8.15 12.29 3.90
CA PRO A 234 -8.74 11.68 2.73
C PRO A 234 -7.87 10.47 2.36
N ALA A 235 -8.51 9.30 2.29
CA ALA A 235 -7.89 8.13 1.70
C ALA A 235 -7.37 8.56 0.32
N THR A 236 -6.07 8.38 0.08
CA THR A 236 -5.60 8.31 -1.30
C THR A 236 -6.33 7.11 -1.89
N PRO A 237 -7.09 7.25 -3.00
CA PRO A 237 -7.71 6.10 -3.64
C PRO A 237 -6.61 5.06 -3.87
N ALA A 238 -6.85 3.81 -3.47
CA ALA A 238 -5.96 2.73 -3.83
C ALA A 238 -5.81 2.74 -5.36
N PRO A 239 -4.60 2.52 -5.91
CA PRO A 239 -4.47 2.38 -7.35
C PRO A 239 -5.40 1.26 -7.84
N LEU A 240 -6.02 1.45 -9.01
CA LEU A 240 -6.98 0.48 -9.56
C LEU A 240 -6.38 -0.93 -9.64
N LEU A 241 -5.08 -1.01 -9.92
CA LEU A 241 -4.28 -2.23 -9.86
C LEU A 241 -3.15 -2.03 -8.85
N ASP A 242 -2.88 -3.07 -8.06
CA ASP A 242 -1.79 -3.14 -7.12
C ASP A 242 -0.45 -3.47 -7.83
N PRO A 243 0.71 -3.13 -7.24
CA PRO A 243 1.99 -3.60 -7.75
C PRO A 243 2.10 -5.13 -7.73
N VAL A 244 2.74 -5.72 -8.74
CA VAL A 244 2.94 -7.18 -8.84
C VAL A 244 3.64 -7.73 -7.58
N GLU A 245 4.56 -6.97 -6.98
CA GLU A 245 5.24 -7.36 -5.74
C GLU A 245 4.28 -7.59 -4.57
N VAL A 246 3.17 -6.85 -4.49
CA VAL A 246 2.15 -7.04 -3.45
C VAL A 246 1.46 -8.39 -3.65
N ALA A 247 1.09 -8.73 -4.89
CA ALA A 247 0.52 -10.02 -5.22
C ALA A 247 1.50 -11.17 -4.93
N LEU A 248 2.78 -11.01 -5.25
CA LEU A 248 3.81 -12.02 -4.95
C LEU A 248 3.96 -12.25 -3.44
N ASN A 249 3.89 -11.19 -2.62
CA ASN A 249 3.93 -11.31 -1.16
C ASN A 249 2.71 -12.04 -0.61
N HIS A 250 1.51 -11.77 -1.15
CA HIS A 250 0.29 -12.50 -0.77
C HIS A 250 0.44 -14.00 -1.07
N LEU A 251 0.86 -14.33 -2.29
CA LEU A 251 1.03 -15.72 -2.72
C LEU A 251 2.13 -16.46 -1.95
N ALA A 252 3.24 -15.79 -1.63
CA ALA A 252 4.30 -16.36 -0.80
C ALA A 252 3.78 -16.72 0.61
N ALA A 253 2.82 -15.96 1.14
CA ALA A 253 2.12 -16.24 2.39
C ALA A 253 0.94 -17.23 2.23
N GLY A 254 0.71 -17.79 1.04
CA GLY A 254 -0.41 -18.69 0.75
C GLY A 254 -1.77 -17.99 0.63
N ARG A 255 -1.81 -16.66 0.54
CA ARG A 255 -3.04 -15.87 0.35
C ARG A 255 -3.39 -15.76 -1.14
N PRO A 256 -4.68 -15.71 -1.49
CA PRO A 256 -5.09 -15.53 -2.88
C PRO A 256 -4.89 -14.08 -3.37
N VAL A 257 -4.90 -13.93 -4.68
CA VAL A 257 -4.87 -12.65 -5.41
C VAL A 257 -5.91 -12.67 -6.52
N VAL A 258 -6.33 -11.51 -7.00
CA VAL A 258 -7.17 -11.37 -8.18
C VAL A 258 -6.28 -10.96 -9.36
N VAL A 259 -6.44 -11.64 -10.49
CA VAL A 259 -5.74 -11.30 -11.73
C VAL A 259 -6.75 -11.05 -12.82
N VAL A 260 -6.63 -9.91 -13.49
CA VAL A 260 -7.49 -9.53 -14.62
C VAL A 260 -6.72 -9.66 -15.94
N ASP A 261 -7.38 -10.17 -16.98
CA ASP A 261 -6.85 -10.18 -18.34
C ASP A 261 -7.33 -8.99 -19.18
N ASP A 262 -6.79 -8.86 -20.40
CA ASP A 262 -7.10 -7.77 -21.32
C ASP A 262 -8.59 -7.71 -21.68
N ALA A 263 -9.13 -6.49 -21.83
CA ALA A 263 -10.54 -6.26 -22.13
C ALA A 263 -11.01 -6.93 -23.44
N ASP A 264 -10.08 -7.16 -24.35
CA ASP A 264 -10.31 -7.75 -25.67
C ASP A 264 -10.21 -9.28 -25.66
N ARG A 265 -9.80 -9.86 -24.52
CA ARG A 265 -9.65 -11.31 -24.32
C ARG A 265 -10.88 -11.86 -23.62
N GLU A 266 -10.86 -12.04 -22.30
CA GLU A 266 -12.03 -12.49 -21.52
C GLU A 266 -12.65 -11.30 -20.77
N ASN A 267 -11.86 -10.26 -20.45
CA ASN A 267 -12.21 -9.12 -19.60
C ASN A 267 -12.66 -9.59 -18.21
N GLU A 268 -12.16 -10.73 -17.75
CA GLU A 268 -12.58 -11.44 -16.53
C GLU A 268 -11.48 -11.38 -15.49
N GLY A 269 -11.86 -11.55 -14.22
CA GLY A 269 -10.92 -11.65 -13.12
C GLY A 269 -10.95 -13.03 -12.50
N ASP A 270 -9.77 -13.64 -12.39
CA ASP A 270 -9.60 -14.92 -11.71
C ASP A 270 -9.07 -14.73 -10.30
N LEU A 271 -9.64 -15.49 -9.36
CA LEU A 271 -9.01 -15.68 -8.05
C LEU A 271 -7.91 -16.73 -8.20
N ILE A 272 -6.66 -16.35 -7.89
CA ILE A 272 -5.48 -17.19 -8.05
C ILE A 272 -4.79 -17.43 -6.70
N PHE A 273 -4.42 -18.69 -6.41
CA PHE A 273 -3.57 -19.03 -5.26
C PHE A 273 -2.72 -20.29 -5.51
N PRO A 274 -1.62 -20.52 -4.76
CA PRO A 274 -0.81 -21.72 -4.91
C PRO A 274 -1.60 -22.96 -4.50
N ALA A 275 -1.58 -24.03 -5.31
CA ALA A 275 -2.32 -25.24 -4.99
C ALA A 275 -1.84 -25.94 -3.71
N SER A 276 -0.56 -25.76 -3.34
CA SER A 276 0.03 -26.19 -2.07
C SER A 276 -0.55 -25.48 -0.84
N ALA A 277 -1.11 -24.28 -1.02
CA ALA A 277 -1.72 -23.47 0.05
C ALA A 277 -3.24 -23.72 0.18
N ALA A 278 -3.81 -24.62 -0.62
CA ALA A 278 -5.24 -24.89 -0.62
C ALA A 278 -5.72 -25.42 0.73
N THR A 279 -6.56 -24.64 1.40
CA THR A 279 -7.32 -25.07 2.58
C THR A 279 -8.80 -25.23 2.22
N ALA A 280 -9.55 -25.99 3.03
CA ALA A 280 -11.00 -26.14 2.83
C ALA A 280 -11.74 -24.79 2.88
N GLU A 281 -11.27 -23.87 3.74
CA GLU A 281 -11.83 -22.52 3.86
C GLU A 281 -11.54 -21.68 2.61
N LEU A 282 -10.29 -21.65 2.15
CA LEU A 282 -9.90 -20.91 0.95
C LEU A 282 -10.60 -21.45 -0.30
N MET A 283 -10.68 -22.77 -0.42
CA MET A 283 -11.43 -23.42 -1.51
C MET A 283 -12.92 -23.09 -1.42
N GLY A 284 -13.50 -23.11 -0.21
CA GLY A 284 -14.90 -22.73 0.03
C GLY A 284 -15.19 -21.28 -0.34
N PHE A 285 -14.28 -20.36 0.01
CA PHE A 285 -14.32 -18.96 -0.40
C PHE A 285 -14.28 -18.82 -1.93
N THR A 286 -13.34 -19.52 -2.57
CA THR A 286 -13.20 -19.54 -4.02
C THR A 286 -14.50 -19.99 -4.68
N ILE A 287 -15.08 -21.10 -4.22
CA ILE A 287 -16.35 -21.64 -4.75
C ILE A 287 -17.51 -20.66 -4.55
N ARG A 288 -17.57 -19.96 -3.40
CA ARG A 288 -18.67 -19.04 -3.10
C ARG A 288 -18.73 -17.84 -4.05
N HIS A 289 -17.58 -17.37 -4.52
CA HIS A 289 -17.45 -16.11 -5.26
C HIS A 289 -17.08 -16.29 -6.74
N SER A 290 -16.92 -17.53 -7.20
CA SER A 290 -16.56 -17.84 -8.60
C SER A 290 -17.64 -18.65 -9.31
N SER A 291 -17.39 -18.95 -10.59
CA SER A 291 -18.15 -19.87 -11.42
C SER A 291 -18.30 -21.28 -10.79
N GLY A 292 -17.40 -21.63 -9.86
CA GLY A 292 -17.32 -22.94 -9.25
C GLY A 292 -16.56 -23.98 -10.09
N VAL A 293 -16.11 -23.61 -11.29
CA VAL A 293 -15.24 -24.41 -12.16
C VAL A 293 -13.79 -24.22 -11.70
N ILE A 294 -13.35 -25.07 -10.77
CA ILE A 294 -12.03 -24.93 -10.17
C ILE A 294 -10.97 -25.57 -11.07
N CYS A 295 -10.12 -24.73 -11.63
CA CYS A 295 -9.04 -25.15 -12.49
C CYS A 295 -7.70 -25.18 -11.75
N VAL A 296 -6.79 -26.05 -12.18
CA VAL A 296 -5.47 -26.23 -11.53
C VAL A 296 -4.35 -26.09 -12.57
N PRO A 297 -3.93 -24.85 -12.90
CA PRO A 297 -2.83 -24.61 -13.83
C PRO A 297 -1.52 -25.23 -13.36
N MET A 298 -0.80 -25.88 -14.28
CA MET A 298 0.49 -26.50 -14.01
C MET A 298 1.37 -26.52 -15.26
N THR A 299 2.65 -26.82 -15.08
CA THR A 299 3.56 -27.03 -16.20
C THR A 299 3.23 -28.30 -17.00
N ALA A 300 3.57 -28.31 -18.28
CA ALA A 300 3.48 -29.50 -19.12
C ALA A 300 4.36 -30.67 -18.62
N GLU A 301 5.42 -30.37 -17.86
CA GLU A 301 6.22 -31.40 -17.19
C GLU A 301 5.44 -32.06 -16.07
N ARG A 302 4.79 -31.26 -15.20
CA ARG A 302 3.98 -31.78 -14.11
C ARG A 302 2.79 -32.60 -14.61
N ALA A 303 2.08 -32.11 -15.62
CA ALA A 303 0.97 -32.84 -16.23
C ALA A 303 1.41 -34.19 -16.83
N ARG A 304 2.57 -34.23 -17.50
CA ARG A 304 3.13 -35.49 -18.02
C ARG A 304 3.56 -36.45 -16.92
N HIS A 305 4.22 -35.95 -15.87
CA HIS A 305 4.61 -36.76 -14.71
C HIS A 305 3.40 -37.43 -14.06
N LEU A 306 2.29 -36.70 -13.94
CA LEU A 306 1.06 -37.20 -13.34
C LEU A 306 0.19 -38.03 -14.30
N ASP A 307 0.57 -38.21 -15.57
CA ASP A 307 -0.26 -38.83 -16.62
C ASP A 307 -1.63 -38.16 -16.77
N LEU A 308 -1.63 -36.83 -16.95
CA LEU A 308 -2.81 -36.01 -17.20
C LEU A 308 -2.84 -35.57 -18.68
N PRO A 309 -3.32 -36.43 -19.61
CA PRO A 309 -3.41 -36.07 -21.02
C PRO A 309 -4.49 -35.01 -21.27
N PRO A 310 -4.43 -34.27 -22.40
CA PRO A 310 -5.50 -33.37 -22.83
C PRO A 310 -6.87 -34.06 -22.83
N MET A 311 -7.91 -33.33 -22.42
CA MET A 311 -9.27 -33.87 -22.33
C MET A 311 -9.83 -34.29 -23.70
N VAL A 312 -9.43 -33.58 -24.75
CA VAL A 312 -9.86 -33.80 -26.13
C VAL A 312 -8.66 -33.88 -27.07
N SER A 313 -8.83 -34.61 -28.18
CA SER A 313 -7.77 -34.78 -29.19
C SER A 313 -7.62 -33.57 -30.13
N SER A 314 -8.71 -32.83 -30.34
CA SER A 314 -8.75 -31.57 -31.11
C SER A 314 -9.38 -30.50 -30.22
N ASN A 315 -8.60 -29.49 -29.84
CA ASN A 315 -9.11 -28.40 -29.01
C ASN A 315 -9.85 -27.39 -29.90
N GLU A 316 -11.17 -27.31 -29.74
CA GLU A 316 -12.05 -26.37 -30.46
C GLU A 316 -12.44 -25.15 -29.60
N ASP A 317 -11.90 -25.03 -28.38
CA ASP A 317 -12.14 -23.87 -27.53
C ASP A 317 -11.61 -22.59 -28.21
N PRO A 318 -12.43 -21.52 -28.34
CA PRO A 318 -12.01 -20.28 -28.98
C PRO A 318 -10.76 -19.63 -28.36
N LYS A 319 -10.51 -19.87 -27.06
CA LYS A 319 -9.36 -19.35 -26.32
C LYS A 319 -8.20 -20.35 -26.22
N GLY A 320 -8.37 -21.55 -26.78
CA GLY A 320 -7.39 -22.63 -26.79
C GLY A 320 -7.04 -23.13 -25.38
N THR A 321 -7.94 -23.01 -24.41
CA THR A 321 -7.70 -23.40 -23.02
C THR A 321 -7.37 -24.88 -22.92
N ALA A 322 -6.20 -25.18 -22.35
CA ALA A 322 -5.57 -26.49 -22.42
C ALA A 322 -5.97 -27.41 -21.25
N TYR A 323 -7.25 -27.78 -21.20
CA TYR A 323 -7.78 -28.74 -20.22
C TYR A 323 -7.17 -30.13 -20.38
N THR A 324 -6.80 -30.73 -19.25
CA THR A 324 -6.55 -32.17 -19.15
C THR A 324 -7.83 -32.91 -18.76
N VAL A 325 -7.80 -34.24 -18.79
CA VAL A 325 -8.80 -35.04 -18.09
C VAL A 325 -8.95 -34.58 -16.63
N SER A 326 -10.18 -34.48 -16.13
CA SER A 326 -10.43 -34.11 -14.73
C SER A 326 -9.99 -35.23 -13.78
N CYS A 327 -9.66 -34.86 -12.55
CA CYS A 327 -9.19 -35.82 -11.55
C CYS A 327 -9.59 -35.45 -10.13
N ASP A 328 -9.59 -36.45 -9.25
CA ASP A 328 -9.61 -36.31 -7.80
C ASP A 328 -8.39 -37.02 -7.20
N ALA A 329 -7.99 -36.63 -5.99
CA ALA A 329 -7.03 -37.42 -5.23
C ALA A 329 -7.66 -38.76 -4.81
N LYS A 330 -6.90 -39.85 -4.95
CA LYS A 330 -7.35 -41.19 -4.54
C LYS A 330 -7.61 -41.31 -3.03
N SER A 331 -7.02 -40.43 -2.23
CA SER A 331 -7.25 -40.31 -0.79
C SER A 331 -8.58 -39.65 -0.42
N VAL A 332 -9.34 -39.12 -1.39
CA VAL A 332 -10.71 -38.65 -1.17
C VAL A 332 -11.59 -39.83 -0.76
N GLU A 333 -12.11 -39.80 0.46
CA GLU A 333 -12.98 -40.85 1.01
C GLU A 333 -14.47 -40.65 0.66
N SER A 334 -14.83 -39.48 0.15
CA SER A 334 -16.21 -39.09 -0.14
C SER A 334 -16.49 -38.98 -1.64
N THR A 335 -17.20 -37.95 -2.11
CA THR A 335 -17.57 -37.76 -3.51
C THR A 335 -16.59 -36.90 -4.30
N GLY A 336 -15.70 -36.13 -3.65
CA GLY A 336 -14.71 -35.28 -4.33
C GLY A 336 -15.14 -33.83 -4.57
N ILE A 337 -16.43 -33.52 -4.48
CA ILE A 337 -16.95 -32.19 -4.83
C ILE A 337 -16.86 -31.15 -3.70
N SER A 338 -16.67 -31.59 -2.46
CA SER A 338 -16.64 -30.70 -1.30
C SER A 338 -15.42 -29.76 -1.37
N ALA A 339 -15.49 -28.61 -0.70
CA ALA A 339 -14.35 -27.69 -0.62
C ALA A 339 -13.12 -28.36 0.02
N TYR A 340 -13.34 -29.25 1.00
CA TYR A 340 -12.29 -30.04 1.63
C TYR A 340 -11.62 -31.01 0.64
N ASP A 341 -12.42 -31.80 -0.09
CA ASP A 341 -11.88 -32.80 -1.03
C ASP A 341 -11.17 -32.16 -2.22
N ARG A 342 -11.69 -31.02 -2.70
CA ARG A 342 -11.06 -30.22 -3.75
C ARG A 342 -9.74 -29.60 -3.30
N ALA A 343 -9.67 -29.10 -2.06
CA ALA A 343 -8.43 -28.62 -1.48
C ALA A 343 -7.39 -29.75 -1.32
N LEU A 344 -7.82 -30.93 -0.86
CA LEU A 344 -6.97 -32.13 -0.78
C LEU A 344 -6.41 -32.51 -2.16
N THR A 345 -7.26 -32.50 -3.19
CA THR A 345 -6.84 -32.80 -4.56
C THR A 345 -5.85 -31.76 -5.09
N ALA A 346 -6.07 -30.46 -4.84
CA ALA A 346 -5.13 -29.40 -5.21
C ALA A 346 -3.74 -29.61 -4.56
N ALA A 347 -3.70 -29.94 -3.27
CA ALA A 347 -2.45 -30.20 -2.55
C ALA A 347 -1.70 -31.43 -3.11
N VAL A 348 -2.43 -32.51 -3.47
CA VAL A 348 -1.86 -33.69 -4.12
C VAL A 348 -1.30 -33.34 -5.51
N LEU A 349 -2.02 -32.53 -6.30
CA LEU A 349 -1.52 -32.08 -7.61
C LEU A 349 -0.25 -31.22 -7.50
N ALA A 350 -0.08 -30.47 -6.41
CA ALA A 350 1.10 -29.63 -6.15
C ALA A 350 2.34 -30.40 -5.64
N SER A 351 2.14 -31.53 -4.95
CA SER A 351 3.22 -32.25 -4.25
C SER A 351 4.21 -32.96 -5.18
N SER A 352 5.52 -32.74 -4.98
CA SER A 352 6.57 -33.43 -5.77
C SER A 352 6.53 -34.94 -5.65
N GLU A 353 6.02 -35.47 -4.53
CA GLU A 353 6.00 -36.91 -4.22
C GLU A 353 4.82 -37.66 -4.84
N THR A 354 3.88 -36.95 -5.48
CA THR A 354 2.68 -37.56 -6.04
C THR A 354 2.97 -38.25 -7.37
N GLU A 355 2.46 -39.47 -7.48
CA GLU A 355 2.57 -40.33 -8.66
C GLU A 355 1.21 -40.48 -9.37
N PRO A 356 1.16 -40.91 -10.64
CA PRO A 356 -0.10 -41.10 -11.38
C PRO A 356 -1.14 -41.97 -10.67
N ALA A 357 -0.69 -42.95 -9.88
CA ALA A 357 -1.53 -43.89 -9.14
C ALA A 357 -2.24 -43.29 -7.91
N ASP A 358 -1.87 -42.07 -7.52
CA ASP A 358 -2.48 -41.31 -6.42
C ASP A 358 -3.68 -40.47 -6.89
N LEU A 359 -4.00 -40.51 -8.18
CA LEU A 359 -5.11 -39.78 -8.79
C LEU A 359 -6.14 -40.73 -9.41
N THR A 360 -7.42 -40.40 -9.24
CA THR A 360 -8.54 -41.04 -9.94
C THR A 360 -9.02 -40.13 -11.08
N ARG A 361 -9.56 -40.74 -12.14
CA ARG A 361 -10.10 -40.05 -13.33
C ARG A 361 -11.40 -40.73 -13.76
N PRO A 362 -12.49 -40.00 -14.06
CA PRO A 362 -12.62 -38.54 -13.91
C PRO A 362 -12.66 -38.10 -12.43
N GLY A 363 -12.67 -36.78 -12.21
CA GLY A 363 -12.94 -36.16 -10.89
C GLY A 363 -13.48 -34.75 -11.03
N HIS A 364 -13.30 -33.93 -9.99
CA HIS A 364 -13.96 -32.62 -9.84
C HIS A 364 -13.00 -31.43 -9.90
N MET A 365 -11.70 -31.69 -10.03
CA MET A 365 -10.70 -30.65 -10.33
C MET A 365 -10.30 -30.73 -11.81
N PHE A 366 -10.08 -29.57 -12.43
CA PHE A 366 -9.77 -29.45 -13.86
C PHE A 366 -8.35 -28.93 -14.09
N PRO A 367 -7.34 -29.81 -14.22
CA PRO A 367 -5.99 -29.34 -14.48
C PRO A 367 -5.87 -28.66 -15.85
N LEU A 368 -5.04 -27.62 -15.90
CA LEU A 368 -4.75 -26.84 -17.10
C LEU A 368 -3.24 -26.85 -17.36
N ILE A 369 -2.84 -27.00 -18.62
CA ILE A 369 -1.43 -26.96 -19.01
C ILE A 369 -1.05 -25.56 -19.47
N ALA A 370 -0.12 -24.91 -18.76
CA ALA A 370 0.42 -23.62 -19.14
C ALA A 370 1.47 -23.72 -20.28
N ASP A 371 1.54 -22.68 -21.11
CA ASP A 371 2.66 -22.48 -22.04
C ASP A 371 4.00 -22.51 -21.28
N PRO A 372 5.04 -23.20 -21.80
CA PRO A 372 6.34 -23.30 -21.12
C PRO A 372 7.05 -21.95 -20.92
N ARG A 373 6.68 -20.91 -21.68
CA ARG A 373 7.19 -19.54 -21.48
C ARG A 373 6.33 -18.73 -20.51
N GLY A 374 5.25 -19.27 -19.96
CA GLY A 374 4.29 -18.56 -19.12
C GLY A 374 3.60 -17.44 -19.88
N VAL A 375 3.34 -16.31 -19.22
CA VAL A 375 2.64 -15.17 -19.81
C VAL A 375 3.39 -14.54 -20.98
N LEU A 376 4.69 -14.82 -21.13
CA LEU A 376 5.47 -14.40 -22.31
C LEU A 376 5.20 -15.26 -23.56
N GLY A 377 4.54 -16.41 -23.38
CA GLY A 377 4.13 -17.30 -24.45
C GLY A 377 2.64 -17.17 -24.80
N ARG A 378 1.80 -17.07 -23.77
CA ARG A 378 0.35 -16.89 -23.88
C ARG A 378 -0.16 -16.04 -22.72
N ASP A 379 -0.85 -14.96 -23.04
CA ASP A 379 -1.36 -13.97 -22.06
C ASP A 379 -2.68 -14.47 -21.42
N GLY A 380 -2.66 -15.62 -20.74
CA GLY A 380 -3.84 -16.23 -20.12
C GLY A 380 -3.71 -16.43 -18.61
N HIS A 381 -4.84 -16.53 -17.92
CA HIS A 381 -4.90 -16.81 -16.47
C HIS A 381 -4.17 -18.11 -16.09
N THR A 382 -4.22 -19.12 -16.97
CA THR A 382 -3.46 -20.37 -16.82
C THR A 382 -1.96 -20.11 -16.67
N GLU A 383 -1.39 -19.33 -17.58
CA GLU A 383 0.03 -18.98 -17.56
C GLU A 383 0.38 -18.07 -16.40
N ALA A 384 -0.49 -17.09 -16.10
CA ALA A 384 -0.31 -16.16 -14.99
C ALA A 384 -0.21 -16.91 -13.65
N ALA A 385 -1.09 -17.90 -13.41
CA ALA A 385 -1.06 -18.69 -12.18
C ALA A 385 0.26 -19.43 -11.97
N VAL A 386 0.79 -20.07 -13.03
CA VAL A 386 2.06 -20.81 -12.96
C VAL A 386 3.24 -19.86 -12.74
N ASP A 387 3.27 -18.73 -13.45
CA ASP A 387 4.33 -17.74 -13.28
C ASP A 387 4.31 -17.08 -11.90
N LEU A 388 3.14 -16.73 -11.40
CA LEU A 388 2.98 -16.14 -10.07
C LEU A 388 3.38 -17.12 -8.97
N CYS A 389 3.04 -18.41 -9.10
CA CYS A 389 3.54 -19.44 -8.18
C CYS A 389 5.07 -19.54 -8.23
N ARG A 390 5.66 -19.57 -9.44
CA ARG A 390 7.13 -19.61 -9.61
C ARG A 390 7.81 -18.40 -8.97
N LEU A 391 7.33 -17.19 -9.25
CA LEU A 391 7.91 -15.93 -8.77
C LEU A 391 7.76 -15.74 -7.25
N SER A 392 6.73 -16.34 -6.65
CA SER A 392 6.52 -16.33 -5.19
C SER A 392 7.24 -17.48 -4.46
N GLY A 393 8.02 -18.30 -5.17
CA GLY A 393 8.77 -19.42 -4.58
C GLY A 393 7.92 -20.65 -4.23
N GLN A 394 6.72 -20.75 -4.78
CA GLN A 394 5.80 -21.88 -4.60
C GLN A 394 6.02 -22.95 -5.68
N SER A 395 5.44 -24.15 -5.47
CA SER A 395 5.34 -25.15 -6.53
C SER A 395 4.62 -24.55 -7.74
N GLU A 396 5.07 -24.85 -8.95
CA GLU A 396 4.53 -24.31 -10.22
C GLU A 396 3.16 -24.91 -10.60
N VAL A 397 2.26 -24.99 -9.62
CA VAL A 397 0.90 -25.50 -9.67
C VAL A 397 0.01 -24.51 -8.92
N GLY A 398 -0.86 -23.80 -9.64
CA GLY A 398 -1.82 -22.86 -9.07
C GLY A 398 -3.23 -23.43 -9.03
N VAL A 399 -4.14 -22.70 -8.38
CA VAL A 399 -5.59 -22.85 -8.51
C VAL A 399 -6.14 -21.54 -9.04
N ILE A 400 -7.05 -21.62 -10.02
CA ILE A 400 -7.78 -20.47 -10.56
C ILE A 400 -9.28 -20.75 -10.64
N ALA A 401 -10.09 -19.70 -10.50
CA ALA A 401 -11.51 -19.72 -10.80
C ALA A 401 -12.01 -18.29 -11.10
N GLU A 402 -12.86 -18.16 -12.10
CA GLU A 402 -13.36 -16.88 -12.60
C GLU A 402 -14.41 -16.29 -11.65
N LEU A 403 -14.27 -15.02 -11.27
CA LEU A 403 -15.15 -14.34 -10.31
C LEU A 403 -16.49 -13.93 -10.95
N VAL A 404 -17.58 -14.14 -10.21
CA VAL A 404 -18.96 -13.91 -10.68
C VAL A 404 -19.79 -13.10 -9.68
N HIS A 405 -20.73 -12.34 -10.21
CA HIS A 405 -21.83 -11.77 -9.45
C HIS A 405 -22.84 -12.85 -9.06
N ASP A 406 -23.62 -12.59 -8.00
CA ASP A 406 -24.71 -13.49 -7.57
C ASP A 406 -25.84 -13.62 -8.62
N ASP A 407 -25.92 -12.70 -9.60
CA ASP A 407 -26.86 -12.82 -10.72
C ASP A 407 -26.35 -13.71 -11.87
N GLY A 408 -25.12 -14.25 -11.73
CA GLY A 408 -24.46 -15.13 -12.70
C GLY A 408 -23.66 -14.41 -13.78
N SER A 409 -23.61 -13.07 -13.78
CA SER A 409 -22.73 -12.32 -14.68
C SER A 409 -21.28 -12.29 -14.17
N MET A 410 -20.31 -12.16 -15.09
CA MET A 410 -18.88 -12.14 -14.73
C MET A 410 -18.48 -10.79 -14.14
N MET A 411 -17.63 -10.79 -13.11
CA MET A 411 -17.11 -9.56 -12.54
C MET A 411 -16.11 -8.90 -13.50
N ARG A 412 -16.30 -7.59 -13.74
CA ARG A 412 -15.38 -6.74 -14.53
C ARG A 412 -14.56 -5.85 -13.60
N LEU A 413 -13.53 -5.20 -14.13
CA LEU A 413 -12.50 -4.48 -13.36
C LEU A 413 -13.01 -3.60 -12.20
N PRO A 414 -14.07 -2.77 -12.36
CA PRO A 414 -14.59 -1.99 -11.23
C PRO A 414 -15.14 -2.85 -10.09
N ALA A 415 -15.87 -3.93 -10.42
CA ALA A 415 -16.38 -4.88 -9.45
C ALA A 415 -15.25 -5.72 -8.83
N LEU A 416 -14.24 -6.08 -9.63
CA LEU A 416 -13.05 -6.80 -9.17
C LEU A 416 -12.25 -5.97 -8.16
N ARG A 417 -12.09 -4.65 -8.38
CA ARG A 417 -11.44 -3.76 -7.41
C ARG A 417 -12.22 -3.70 -6.11
N GLN A 418 -13.54 -3.51 -6.18
CA GLN A 418 -14.39 -3.50 -4.98
C GLN A 418 -14.32 -4.84 -4.23
N PHE A 419 -14.34 -5.95 -4.96
CA PHE A 419 -14.20 -7.30 -4.39
C PHE A 419 -12.85 -7.46 -3.70
N ALA A 420 -11.77 -7.07 -4.38
CA ALA A 420 -10.41 -7.12 -3.83
C ALA A 420 -10.27 -6.25 -2.58
N ASP A 421 -10.83 -5.05 -2.54
CA ASP A 421 -10.81 -4.18 -1.36
C ASP A 421 -11.61 -4.78 -0.20
N THR A 422 -12.80 -5.32 -0.48
CA THR A 422 -13.68 -5.93 0.52
C THR A 422 -13.04 -7.14 1.18
N HIS A 423 -12.25 -7.90 0.42
CA HIS A 423 -11.61 -9.14 0.87
C HIS A 423 -10.11 -8.99 1.13
N GLU A 424 -9.58 -7.76 1.11
CA GLU A 424 -8.17 -7.42 1.33
C GLU A 424 -7.21 -8.23 0.44
N LEU A 425 -7.55 -8.36 -0.84
CA LEU A 425 -6.79 -9.06 -1.86
C LEU A 425 -6.02 -8.07 -2.75
N ALA A 426 -4.85 -8.50 -3.24
CA ALA A 426 -4.16 -7.76 -4.28
C ALA A 426 -4.87 -8.03 -5.62
N LEU A 427 -5.05 -6.98 -6.44
CA LEU A 427 -5.58 -7.06 -7.79
C LEU A 427 -4.52 -6.58 -8.78
N ILE A 428 -4.11 -7.44 -9.71
CA ILE A 428 -3.09 -7.11 -10.73
C ILE A 428 -3.61 -7.46 -12.13
N SER A 429 -2.97 -6.93 -13.18
CA SER A 429 -3.24 -7.37 -14.56
C SER A 429 -2.20 -8.36 -15.09
N ILE A 430 -2.60 -9.20 -16.05
CA ILE A 430 -1.66 -10.03 -16.82
C ILE A 430 -0.63 -9.15 -17.54
N ALA A 431 -1.03 -7.97 -17.99
CA ALA A 431 -0.15 -7.01 -18.65
C ALA A 431 0.98 -6.52 -17.73
N ASP A 432 0.67 -6.18 -16.47
CA ASP A 432 1.67 -5.81 -15.47
C ASP A 432 2.60 -6.99 -15.18
N LEU A 433 2.09 -8.22 -15.15
CA LEU A 433 2.89 -9.42 -14.97
C LEU A 433 3.83 -9.69 -16.16
N ILE A 434 3.39 -9.46 -17.40
CA ILE A 434 4.22 -9.57 -18.61
C ILE A 434 5.39 -8.59 -18.52
N GLU A 435 5.12 -7.32 -18.18
CA GLU A 435 6.16 -6.31 -18.02
C GLU A 435 7.11 -6.65 -16.85
N TYR A 436 6.57 -7.09 -15.72
CA TYR A 436 7.36 -7.52 -14.56
C TYR A 436 8.34 -8.65 -14.93
N ARG A 437 7.94 -9.55 -15.83
CA ARG A 437 8.79 -10.62 -16.37
C ARG A 437 9.73 -10.15 -17.49
N GLY A 438 9.77 -8.86 -17.80
CA GLY A 438 10.63 -8.25 -18.82
C GLY A 438 10.10 -8.37 -20.25
N GLY A 439 8.81 -8.68 -20.42
CA GLY A 439 8.12 -8.70 -21.71
C GLY A 439 7.55 -7.36 -22.12
N THR A 440 6.98 -7.31 -23.32
CA THR A 440 6.21 -6.15 -23.82
C THR A 440 4.76 -6.57 -23.96
N PRO A 441 3.83 -6.02 -23.15
CA PRO A 441 2.40 -6.33 -23.27
C PRO A 441 1.84 -5.82 -24.60
N ARG A 442 0.66 -6.31 -24.98
CA ARG A 442 -0.03 -5.84 -26.19
C ARG A 442 -0.42 -4.36 -26.03
N PRO A 443 -0.53 -3.59 -27.13
CA PRO A 443 -0.97 -2.20 -27.06
C PRO A 443 -2.32 -2.06 -26.34
N ASP A 444 -3.28 -2.90 -26.72
CA ASP A 444 -4.67 -2.88 -26.23
C ASP A 444 -4.86 -3.51 -24.84
N ALA A 445 -3.76 -3.76 -24.11
CA ALA A 445 -3.80 -4.40 -22.81
C ALA A 445 -4.65 -3.62 -21.81
N VAL A 446 -5.03 -4.22 -20.66
CA VAL A 446 -5.87 -3.56 -19.64
C VAL A 446 -5.45 -2.11 -19.39
N ARG A 447 -4.14 -1.83 -19.44
CA ARG A 447 -3.50 -0.49 -19.37
C ARG A 447 -3.93 0.59 -20.37
N GLU A 448 -4.48 0.24 -21.53
CA GLU A 448 -4.99 1.20 -22.53
C GLU A 448 -6.50 1.07 -22.76
N SER A 449 -7.07 -0.12 -22.48
CA SER A 449 -8.50 -0.40 -22.74
C SER A 449 -9.46 0.46 -21.90
N TYR A 450 -9.06 0.91 -20.70
CA TYR A 450 -9.86 1.86 -19.92
C TYR A 450 -9.93 3.26 -20.54
N LEU A 451 -9.10 3.58 -21.53
CA LEU A 451 -9.16 4.86 -22.26
C LEU A 451 -10.04 4.81 -23.52
N THR A 452 -10.40 3.62 -24.02
CA THR A 452 -10.91 3.50 -25.41
C THR A 452 -12.13 2.59 -25.61
N SER A 453 -12.48 1.70 -24.68
CA SER A 453 -13.65 0.83 -24.83
C SER A 453 -14.80 1.23 -23.90
N TRP A 454 -15.41 2.39 -24.14
CA TRP A 454 -16.69 2.73 -23.52
C TRP A 454 -17.76 2.93 -24.60
N GLU A 455 -18.56 1.88 -24.84
CA GLU A 455 -19.87 1.97 -25.48
C GLU A 455 -21.00 1.76 -24.45
N ALA A 456 -20.90 2.26 -23.21
CA ALA A 456 -22.07 2.25 -22.33
C ALA A 456 -23.08 3.33 -22.79
N PRO A 457 -24.39 3.00 -22.89
CA PRO A 457 -25.45 3.96 -23.17
C PRO A 457 -25.39 5.16 -22.21
N LYS A 458 -25.77 6.36 -22.68
CA LYS A 458 -25.75 7.64 -21.92
C LYS A 458 -26.24 7.52 -20.47
N ASP A 459 -27.24 6.67 -20.21
CA ASP A 459 -27.86 6.46 -18.90
C ASP A 459 -26.98 5.70 -17.89
N GLU A 460 -25.95 4.98 -18.34
CA GLU A 460 -24.98 4.30 -17.47
C GLU A 460 -23.79 5.20 -17.13
N ALA A 461 -23.32 6.00 -18.08
CA ALA A 461 -22.24 6.96 -17.84
C ALA A 461 -22.62 7.99 -16.76
N SER A 462 -23.87 8.48 -16.74
CA SER A 462 -24.34 9.42 -15.72
C SER A 462 -24.39 8.81 -14.32
N LYS A 463 -24.44 7.48 -14.18
CA LYS A 463 -24.45 6.79 -12.88
C LYS A 463 -23.07 6.66 -12.25
N LEU A 464 -22.01 7.02 -12.98
CA LEU A 464 -20.65 7.03 -12.43
C LEU A 464 -20.36 8.20 -11.51
N VAL A 465 -21.23 9.20 -11.51
CA VAL A 465 -21.02 10.44 -10.77
C VAL A 465 -22.27 10.80 -9.99
N SER A 466 -22.08 11.41 -8.83
CA SER A 466 -23.16 11.98 -8.05
C SER A 466 -22.96 13.48 -7.90
N GLY A 467 -23.99 14.25 -8.27
CA GLY A 467 -24.00 15.71 -8.13
C GLY A 467 -24.41 16.14 -6.73
N GLY A 468 -23.64 17.06 -6.15
CA GLY A 468 -23.95 17.75 -4.90
C GLY A 468 -24.96 18.89 -5.09
N PRO A 469 -25.25 19.67 -4.04
CA PRO A 469 -26.11 20.84 -4.14
C PRO A 469 -25.51 21.90 -5.06
N VAL A 470 -26.36 22.60 -5.80
CA VAL A 470 -25.98 23.76 -6.61
C VAL A 470 -25.95 25.00 -5.71
N VAL A 471 -24.85 25.75 -5.76
CA VAL A 471 -24.69 27.01 -5.01
C VAL A 471 -24.29 28.15 -5.92
N THR A 472 -24.65 29.38 -5.55
CA THR A 472 -24.19 30.58 -6.25
C THR A 472 -22.82 30.99 -5.72
N LEU A 473 -21.85 31.15 -6.63
CA LEU A 473 -20.46 31.50 -6.32
C LEU A 473 -20.09 32.83 -6.99
N PRO A 474 -20.08 33.95 -6.24
CA PRO A 474 -19.52 35.22 -6.70
C PRO A 474 -17.99 35.12 -6.76
N THR A 475 -17.41 35.53 -7.88
CA THR A 475 -15.96 35.56 -8.09
C THR A 475 -15.55 36.88 -8.73
N ASP A 476 -14.24 37.15 -8.81
CA ASP A 476 -13.72 38.30 -9.54
C ASP A 476 -14.03 38.25 -11.05
N PHE A 477 -14.33 37.06 -11.58
CA PHE A 477 -14.70 36.82 -12.98
C PHE A 477 -16.21 36.88 -13.21
N GLY A 478 -17.00 37.22 -12.18
CA GLY A 478 -18.46 37.23 -12.22
C GLY A 478 -19.10 36.14 -11.37
N VAL A 479 -20.42 36.00 -11.49
CA VAL A 479 -21.23 35.08 -10.68
C VAL A 479 -21.51 33.79 -11.45
N PHE A 480 -21.22 32.65 -10.82
CA PHE A 480 -21.44 31.31 -11.38
C PHE A 480 -22.40 30.49 -10.52
N ASN A 481 -23.07 29.51 -11.12
CA ASN A 481 -23.61 28.37 -10.41
C ASN A 481 -22.53 27.30 -10.31
N ALA A 482 -22.17 26.94 -9.08
CA ALA A 482 -21.17 25.95 -8.77
C ALA A 482 -21.85 24.66 -8.29
N GLN A 483 -21.40 23.52 -8.81
CA GLN A 483 -21.85 22.20 -8.36
C GLN A 483 -20.64 21.27 -8.29
N VAL A 484 -20.49 20.59 -7.15
CA VAL A 484 -19.49 19.53 -6.98
C VAL A 484 -20.08 18.23 -7.51
N TRP A 485 -19.25 17.46 -8.20
CA TRP A 485 -19.58 16.13 -8.70
C TRP A 485 -18.55 15.13 -8.19
N THR A 486 -19.02 14.10 -7.49
CA THR A 486 -18.16 13.02 -6.99
C THR A 486 -18.14 11.89 -8.01
N GLU A 487 -16.97 11.56 -8.53
CA GLU A 487 -16.73 10.38 -9.35
C GLU A 487 -16.63 9.13 -8.45
N HIS A 488 -17.45 8.12 -8.71
CA HIS A 488 -17.55 6.94 -7.85
C HIS A 488 -16.34 6.02 -7.94
N THR A 489 -15.68 5.98 -9.10
CA THR A 489 -14.51 5.12 -9.36
C THR A 489 -13.27 5.63 -8.63
N THR A 490 -13.03 6.95 -8.65
CA THR A 490 -11.83 7.57 -8.09
C THR A 490 -12.07 8.24 -6.74
N GLY A 491 -13.33 8.50 -6.37
CA GLY A 491 -13.68 9.34 -5.23
C GLY A 491 -13.32 10.82 -5.43
N HIS A 492 -12.83 11.23 -6.60
CA HIS A 492 -12.49 12.62 -6.85
C HIS A 492 -13.74 13.49 -6.92
N GLU A 493 -13.64 14.66 -6.31
CA GLU A 493 -14.68 15.69 -6.35
C GLU A 493 -14.29 16.74 -7.39
N HIS A 494 -14.97 16.76 -8.52
CA HIS A 494 -14.78 17.76 -9.57
C HIS A 494 -15.73 18.94 -9.37
N LEU A 495 -15.35 20.12 -9.85
CA LEU A 495 -16.16 21.33 -9.72
C LEU A 495 -16.65 21.79 -11.09
N LEU A 496 -17.97 21.78 -11.28
CA LEU A 496 -18.63 22.37 -12.44
C LEU A 496 -19.08 23.79 -12.11
N LEU A 497 -18.54 24.77 -12.83
CA LEU A 497 -18.96 26.18 -12.79
C LEU A 497 -19.76 26.49 -14.05
N SER A 498 -20.96 27.03 -13.89
CA SER A 498 -21.86 27.37 -14.99
C SER A 498 -22.18 28.86 -14.96
N ALA A 499 -21.88 29.56 -16.05
CA ALA A 499 -22.28 30.96 -16.22
C ALA A 499 -23.78 31.05 -16.55
N GLN A 500 -24.32 32.28 -16.52
CA GLN A 500 -25.72 32.48 -16.91
C GLN A 500 -25.90 32.34 -18.43
N ASN A 501 -27.10 31.91 -18.83
CA ASN A 501 -27.53 31.80 -20.23
C ASN A 501 -26.58 31.01 -21.15
N PRO A 502 -26.14 29.78 -20.78
CA PRO A 502 -25.41 28.94 -21.73
C PRO A 502 -26.30 28.66 -22.95
N ASP A 503 -25.66 28.52 -24.11
CA ASP A 503 -26.33 28.00 -25.31
C ASP A 503 -26.94 26.61 -24.97
N PRO A 504 -28.27 26.44 -25.08
CA PRO A 504 -28.93 25.22 -24.65
C PRO A 504 -28.66 24.01 -25.57
N ASP A 505 -28.29 24.27 -26.84
CA ASP A 505 -28.09 23.23 -27.83
C ASP A 505 -26.60 22.86 -27.94
N GLN A 506 -25.70 23.85 -27.84
CA GLN A 506 -24.26 23.62 -27.97
C GLN A 506 -23.43 24.55 -27.06
N PRO A 507 -23.43 24.31 -25.73
CA PRO A 507 -22.75 25.16 -24.77
C PRO A 507 -21.23 25.18 -24.99
N LEU A 508 -20.61 26.31 -24.63
CA LEU A 508 -19.15 26.41 -24.52
C LEU A 508 -18.71 25.68 -23.24
N VAL A 509 -17.75 24.78 -23.35
CA VAL A 509 -17.22 24.00 -22.22
C VAL A 509 -15.72 24.13 -22.16
N ARG A 510 -15.18 24.40 -20.97
CA ARG A 510 -13.75 24.32 -20.65
C ARG A 510 -13.51 23.13 -19.72
N LEU A 511 -12.68 22.18 -20.14
CA LEU A 511 -12.10 21.18 -19.24
C LEU A 511 -10.74 21.68 -18.72
N HIS A 512 -10.73 22.12 -17.47
CA HIS A 512 -9.52 22.59 -16.80
C HIS A 512 -8.96 21.49 -15.89
N SER A 513 -7.70 21.10 -16.13
CA SER A 513 -7.03 20.10 -15.30
C SER A 513 -6.37 20.80 -14.11
N GLU A 514 -6.60 20.28 -12.90
CA GLU A 514 -6.03 20.79 -11.66
C GLU A 514 -4.51 21.01 -11.75
N CYS A 515 -4.07 22.19 -11.32
CA CYS A 515 -2.66 22.54 -11.25
C CYS A 515 -2.43 23.50 -10.08
N VAL A 516 -2.23 22.99 -8.86
CA VAL A 516 -2.03 23.78 -7.65
C VAL A 516 -0.93 24.83 -7.84
N THR A 517 0.20 24.44 -8.43
CA THR A 517 1.32 25.38 -8.65
C THR A 517 0.94 26.54 -9.58
N GLY A 518 0.11 26.30 -10.59
CA GLY A 518 -0.26 27.32 -11.58
C GLY A 518 -1.51 28.11 -11.19
N ASP A 519 -2.55 27.40 -10.74
CA ASP A 519 -3.88 27.92 -10.49
C ASP A 519 -3.98 28.63 -9.13
N VAL A 520 -3.29 28.11 -8.10
CA VAL A 520 -3.37 28.64 -6.73
C VAL A 520 -2.15 29.50 -6.39
N ILE A 521 -0.95 29.03 -6.74
CA ILE A 521 0.31 29.71 -6.40
C ILE A 521 0.81 30.66 -7.51
N HIS A 522 0.11 30.69 -8.64
CA HIS A 522 0.44 31.56 -9.79
C HIS A 522 1.87 31.37 -10.33
N SER A 523 2.37 30.13 -10.34
CA SER A 523 3.70 29.82 -10.87
C SER A 523 3.80 30.09 -12.38
N HIS A 524 4.81 30.87 -12.76
CA HIS A 524 5.14 31.17 -14.17
C HIS A 524 5.84 30.02 -14.92
N ARG A 525 6.13 28.89 -14.27
CA ARG A 525 6.74 27.70 -14.94
C ARG A 525 5.74 26.95 -15.83
N CYS A 526 4.45 27.22 -15.67
CA CYS A 526 3.39 26.70 -16.52
C CYS A 526 2.39 27.81 -16.85
N ASP A 527 1.48 27.55 -17.78
CA ASP A 527 0.45 28.51 -18.19
C ASP A 527 -0.95 28.16 -17.65
N CYS A 528 -1.08 27.23 -16.71
CA CYS A 528 -2.39 26.77 -16.23
C CYS A 528 -3.20 27.89 -15.58
N GLY A 529 -2.60 28.68 -14.68
CA GLY A 529 -3.33 29.73 -13.97
C GLY A 529 -3.85 30.84 -14.89
N THR A 530 -3.07 31.23 -15.89
CA THR A 530 -3.51 32.24 -16.88
C THR A 530 -4.58 31.66 -17.82
N GLN A 531 -4.48 30.37 -18.17
CA GLN A 531 -5.55 29.69 -18.91
C GLN A 531 -6.84 29.57 -18.09
N LEU A 532 -6.76 29.31 -16.78
CA LEU A 532 -7.93 29.24 -15.90
C LEU A 532 -8.65 30.58 -15.85
N ALA A 533 -7.90 31.66 -15.56
CA ALA A 533 -8.45 33.01 -15.51
C ALA A 533 -9.11 33.41 -16.85
N SER A 534 -8.39 33.22 -17.97
CA SER A 534 -8.93 33.55 -19.29
C SER A 534 -10.16 32.71 -19.65
N ALA A 535 -10.22 31.44 -19.22
CA ALA A 535 -11.38 30.60 -19.46
C ALA A 535 -12.59 31.01 -18.60
N LEU A 536 -12.38 31.40 -17.34
CA LEU A 536 -13.45 31.92 -16.48
C LEU A 536 -14.05 33.21 -17.05
N ASP A 537 -13.22 34.16 -17.51
CA ASP A 537 -13.68 35.36 -18.20
C ASP A 537 -14.50 35.01 -19.46
N THR A 538 -13.96 34.15 -20.32
CA THR A 538 -14.61 33.76 -21.59
C THR A 538 -15.93 33.04 -21.34
N VAL A 539 -15.98 32.13 -20.37
CA VAL A 539 -17.19 31.38 -20.01
C VAL A 539 -18.23 32.30 -19.40
N HIS A 540 -17.82 33.29 -18.58
CA HIS A 540 -18.75 34.27 -18.03
C HIS A 540 -19.33 35.18 -19.10
N GLU A 541 -18.50 35.69 -20.01
CA GLU A 541 -18.90 36.63 -21.06
C GLU A 541 -19.81 35.98 -22.11
N LEU A 542 -19.44 34.78 -22.59
CA LEU A 542 -20.13 34.12 -23.70
C LEU A 542 -21.23 33.16 -23.27
N GLY A 543 -21.31 32.83 -21.97
CA GLY A 543 -22.18 31.78 -21.44
C GLY A 543 -21.63 30.37 -21.70
N GLY A 544 -21.56 29.54 -20.66
CA GLY A 544 -21.04 28.18 -20.77
C GLY A 544 -20.68 27.55 -19.42
N HIS A 545 -19.83 26.53 -19.48
CA HIS A 545 -19.39 25.75 -18.34
C HIS A 545 -17.85 25.65 -18.27
N LEU A 546 -17.32 25.69 -17.05
CA LEU A 546 -15.95 25.28 -16.74
C LEU A 546 -16.02 24.09 -15.79
N LEU A 547 -15.44 22.98 -16.20
CA LEU A 547 -15.26 21.80 -15.37
C LEU A 547 -13.81 21.74 -14.89
N TYR A 548 -13.60 21.96 -13.60
CA TYR A 548 -12.32 21.84 -12.93
C TYR A 548 -12.12 20.40 -12.45
N LEU A 549 -11.25 19.68 -13.14
CA LEU A 549 -10.98 18.26 -12.94
C LEU A 549 -9.86 18.06 -11.92
N ARG A 550 -10.22 17.59 -10.74
CA ARG A 550 -9.30 17.16 -9.68
C ARG A 550 -8.72 15.77 -9.96
N GLY A 551 -7.54 15.49 -9.43
CA GLY A 551 -6.79 14.25 -9.71
C GLY A 551 -5.85 14.36 -10.93
N HIS A 552 -5.89 15.46 -11.68
CA HIS A 552 -5.07 15.66 -12.89
C HIS A 552 -3.71 16.32 -12.61
N GLU A 553 -3.38 16.57 -11.35
CA GLU A 553 -2.15 17.28 -10.97
C GLU A 553 -0.91 16.57 -11.52
N GLY A 554 0.01 17.36 -12.08
CA GLY A 554 1.23 16.85 -12.72
C GLY A 554 0.98 16.01 -13.99
N ARG A 555 -0.23 16.05 -14.56
CA ARG A 555 -0.73 15.09 -15.59
C ARG A 555 -1.10 13.72 -15.02
N GLY A 556 -1.64 13.68 -13.81
CA GLY A 556 -2.08 12.46 -13.12
C GLY A 556 -1.01 11.81 -12.25
N ILE A 557 0.24 12.28 -12.28
CA ILE A 557 1.33 11.77 -11.41
C ILE A 557 1.30 12.34 -9.98
N GLY A 558 0.49 13.37 -9.73
CA GLY A 558 0.38 14.04 -8.43
C GLY A 558 1.45 15.12 -8.18
N LEU A 559 1.18 15.97 -7.16
CA LEU A 559 1.98 17.17 -6.87
C LEU A 559 3.43 16.85 -6.49
N ALA A 560 3.65 15.83 -5.67
CA ALA A 560 4.99 15.46 -5.22
C ALA A 560 5.88 15.04 -6.38
N ASN A 561 5.36 14.20 -7.29
CA ASN A 561 6.10 13.75 -8.47
C ASN A 561 6.32 14.89 -9.48
N LYS A 562 5.35 15.80 -9.62
CA LYS A 562 5.54 17.02 -10.41
C LYS A 562 6.72 17.86 -9.92
N LEU A 563 6.88 18.02 -8.60
CA LEU A 563 8.02 18.76 -8.04
C LEU A 563 9.35 18.01 -8.24
N ARG A 564 9.34 16.67 -8.16
CA ARG A 564 10.51 15.85 -8.53
C ARG A 564 10.88 16.02 -10.00
N ALA A 565 9.90 16.02 -10.90
CA ALA A 565 10.09 16.26 -12.32
C ALA A 565 10.65 17.67 -12.57
N TYR A 566 10.16 18.70 -11.87
CA TYR A 566 10.76 20.04 -11.92
C TYR A 566 12.22 20.05 -11.50
N LYS A 567 12.60 19.26 -10.49
CA LYS A 567 14.00 19.18 -10.06
C LYS A 567 14.92 18.56 -11.11
N LEU A 568 14.40 17.63 -11.89
CA LEU A 568 15.11 17.06 -13.05
C LEU A 568 15.15 18.03 -14.23
N GLN A 569 14.07 18.79 -14.45
CA GLN A 569 14.02 19.83 -15.48
C GLN A 569 15.03 20.96 -15.23
N GLU A 570 15.24 21.34 -13.96
CA GLU A 570 16.32 22.26 -13.55
C GLU A 570 17.71 21.76 -13.93
N LYS A 571 17.87 20.44 -14.09
CA LYS A 571 19.13 19.80 -14.52
C LYS A 571 19.20 19.59 -16.04
N GLY A 572 18.21 20.09 -16.80
CA GLY A 572 18.23 20.11 -18.25
C GLY A 572 17.25 19.16 -18.92
N ALA A 573 16.63 18.21 -18.21
CA ALA A 573 15.59 17.33 -18.78
C ALA A 573 14.36 18.15 -19.23
N ASP A 574 13.65 17.71 -20.26
CA ASP A 574 12.32 18.24 -20.53
C ASP A 574 11.22 17.52 -19.71
N THR A 575 9.95 17.89 -19.92
CA THR A 575 8.84 17.32 -19.14
C THR A 575 8.62 15.82 -19.37
N VAL A 576 8.85 15.33 -20.58
CA VAL A 576 8.69 13.91 -20.91
C VAL A 576 9.87 13.12 -20.35
N GLU A 577 11.09 13.60 -20.62
CA GLU A 577 12.33 12.98 -20.12
C GLU A 577 12.37 12.93 -18.59
N ALA A 578 11.93 14.00 -17.91
CA ALA A 578 11.89 14.04 -16.46
C ALA A 578 10.91 13.03 -15.87
N ASN A 579 9.81 12.73 -16.56
CA ASN A 579 8.84 11.71 -16.12
C ASN A 579 9.39 10.30 -16.38
N GLU A 580 9.97 10.05 -17.55
CA GLU A 580 10.64 8.78 -17.88
C GLU A 580 11.77 8.45 -16.89
N MET A 581 12.59 9.44 -16.54
CA MET A 581 13.66 9.29 -15.54
C MET A 581 13.14 8.97 -14.13
N LEU A 582 11.88 9.29 -13.84
CA LEU A 582 11.20 8.94 -12.58
C LEU A 582 10.44 7.61 -12.68
N GLY A 583 10.46 6.93 -13.82
CA GLY A 583 9.67 5.72 -14.07
C GLY A 583 8.17 6.00 -14.17
N LEU A 584 7.77 7.22 -14.55
CA LEU A 584 6.38 7.66 -14.61
C LEU A 584 5.96 7.85 -16.07
N ALA A 585 4.71 7.49 -16.39
CA ALA A 585 4.15 7.76 -17.71
C ALA A 585 4.08 9.27 -17.99
N ALA A 586 4.25 9.64 -19.26
CA ALA A 586 4.24 11.05 -19.69
C ALA A 586 2.85 11.70 -19.57
N GLU A 587 1.78 10.90 -19.57
CA GLU A 587 0.38 11.33 -19.53
C GLU A 587 -0.48 10.25 -18.86
N LEU A 588 -1.13 10.59 -17.74
CA LEU A 588 -2.02 9.70 -16.97
C LEU A 588 -3.41 10.32 -16.74
N ARG A 589 -3.74 11.42 -17.41
CA ARG A 589 -5.04 12.10 -17.20
C ARG A 589 -6.17 11.30 -17.83
N ASP A 590 -7.13 10.92 -17.01
CA ASP A 590 -8.40 10.31 -17.41
C ASP A 590 -9.50 11.38 -17.58
N PHE A 591 -10.33 11.28 -18.61
CA PHE A 591 -11.45 12.20 -18.85
C PHE A 591 -12.81 11.53 -18.70
N THR A 592 -12.87 10.29 -18.21
CA THR A 592 -14.11 9.52 -18.01
C THR A 592 -15.04 10.21 -17.03
N GLY A 593 -14.55 10.64 -15.85
CA GLY A 593 -15.33 11.45 -14.92
C GLY A 593 -15.83 12.75 -15.55
N ALA A 594 -15.05 13.38 -16.43
CA ALA A 594 -15.48 14.59 -17.15
C ALA A 594 -16.68 14.30 -18.08
N ALA A 595 -16.60 13.22 -18.86
CA ALA A 595 -17.67 12.80 -19.75
C ALA A 595 -18.94 12.41 -18.97
N ALA A 596 -18.80 11.66 -17.88
CA ALA A 596 -19.90 11.27 -17.00
C ALA A 596 -20.64 12.50 -16.43
N ILE A 597 -19.91 13.52 -15.97
CA ILE A 597 -20.48 14.78 -15.48
C ILE A 597 -21.22 15.51 -16.59
N LEU A 598 -20.66 15.57 -17.81
CA LEU A 598 -21.32 16.24 -18.94
C LEU A 598 -22.64 15.54 -19.30
N HIS A 599 -22.65 14.20 -19.39
CA HIS A 599 -23.88 13.43 -19.61
C HIS A 599 -24.90 13.63 -18.48
N ALA A 600 -24.47 13.58 -17.22
CA ALA A 600 -25.34 13.80 -16.06
C ALA A 600 -25.91 15.23 -15.99
N ALA A 601 -25.16 16.21 -16.50
CA ALA A 601 -25.60 17.59 -16.68
C ALA A 601 -26.50 17.79 -17.91
N GLY A 602 -26.77 16.74 -18.69
CA GLY A 602 -27.59 16.79 -19.90
C GLY A 602 -26.88 17.34 -21.13
N ILE A 603 -25.55 17.48 -21.10
CA ILE A 603 -24.74 18.01 -22.19
C ILE A 603 -24.23 16.84 -23.04
N SER A 604 -24.61 16.82 -24.32
CA SER A 604 -24.13 15.79 -25.26
C SER A 604 -23.62 16.31 -26.60
N ASP A 605 -23.83 17.59 -26.89
CA ASP A 605 -23.19 18.34 -27.96
C ASP A 605 -22.56 19.60 -27.33
N LEU A 606 -21.30 19.88 -27.61
CA LEU A 606 -20.57 20.99 -26.97
C LEU A 606 -19.45 21.59 -27.84
N ARG A 607 -19.13 22.84 -27.54
CA ARG A 607 -17.93 23.53 -28.04
C ARG A 607 -16.84 23.49 -26.99
N LEU A 608 -15.77 22.72 -27.22
CA LEU A 608 -14.70 22.53 -26.25
C LEU A 608 -13.58 23.56 -26.42
N LEU A 609 -13.35 24.40 -25.41
CA LEU A 609 -12.29 25.39 -25.35
C LEU A 609 -10.93 24.74 -25.02
N THR A 610 -10.19 24.28 -26.02
CA THR A 610 -8.93 23.53 -25.86
C THR A 610 -7.97 23.72 -27.04
N ASN A 611 -6.66 23.74 -26.74
CA ASN A 611 -5.59 23.63 -27.74
C ASN A 611 -5.04 22.20 -27.87
N ASN A 612 -5.56 21.27 -27.07
CA ASN A 612 -5.15 19.88 -27.05
C ASN A 612 -6.14 19.01 -27.87
N PRO A 613 -5.77 18.53 -29.06
CA PRO A 613 -6.65 17.69 -29.88
C PRO A 613 -7.00 16.35 -29.20
N THR A 614 -6.09 15.77 -28.40
CA THR A 614 -6.39 14.50 -27.71
C THR A 614 -7.52 14.61 -26.69
N LYS A 615 -7.78 15.81 -26.12
CA LYS A 615 -8.98 16.03 -25.27
C LYS A 615 -10.27 15.96 -26.07
N VAL A 616 -10.23 16.37 -27.34
CA VAL A 616 -11.39 16.32 -28.24
C VAL A 616 -11.70 14.87 -28.55
N ASP A 617 -10.68 14.11 -28.95
CA ASP A 617 -10.82 12.69 -29.31
C ASP A 617 -11.30 11.86 -28.10
N ALA A 618 -10.70 12.09 -26.92
CA ALA A 618 -11.08 11.38 -25.69
C ALA A 618 -12.55 11.59 -25.30
N LEU A 619 -13.07 12.82 -25.39
CA LEU A 619 -14.49 13.09 -25.13
C LEU A 619 -15.41 12.59 -26.26
N ALA A 620 -14.96 12.67 -27.51
CA ALA A 620 -15.74 12.16 -28.64
C ALA A 620 -15.94 10.64 -28.55
N ALA A 621 -14.92 9.91 -28.07
CA ALA A 621 -14.99 8.48 -27.82
C ALA A 621 -16.06 8.09 -26.79
N THR A 622 -16.44 8.98 -25.87
CA THR A 622 -17.50 8.73 -24.88
C THR A 622 -18.91 9.05 -25.39
N GLY A 623 -19.09 9.18 -26.71
CA GLY A 623 -20.37 9.48 -27.35
C GLY A 623 -20.83 10.94 -27.24
N LEU A 624 -19.91 11.88 -26.91
CA LEU A 624 -20.18 13.32 -26.96
C LEU A 624 -19.88 13.87 -28.36
N THR A 625 -20.72 14.76 -28.86
CA THR A 625 -20.39 15.53 -30.07
C THR A 625 -19.56 16.74 -29.67
N VAL A 626 -18.30 16.80 -30.10
CA VAL A 626 -17.35 17.81 -29.63
C VAL A 626 -16.81 18.65 -30.78
N LYS A 627 -17.05 19.96 -30.73
CA LYS A 627 -16.45 20.93 -31.65
C LYS A 627 -15.34 21.72 -30.95
N GLN A 628 -14.11 21.59 -31.43
CA GLN A 628 -12.98 22.31 -30.84
C GLN A 628 -13.04 23.82 -31.09
N VAL A 629 -12.73 24.61 -30.06
CA VAL A 629 -12.52 26.07 -30.10
C VAL A 629 -11.15 26.39 -29.48
N PRO A 630 -10.30 27.21 -30.11
CA PRO A 630 -8.99 27.55 -29.57
C PRO A 630 -9.07 28.25 -28.22
N SER A 631 -8.18 27.86 -27.30
CA SER A 631 -8.00 28.50 -26.00
C SER A 631 -6.92 29.58 -26.09
N ASN A 632 -7.17 30.73 -25.46
CA ASN A 632 -6.15 31.76 -25.27
C ASN A 632 -5.10 31.28 -24.25
N GLY A 633 -3.87 31.79 -24.37
CA GLY A 633 -2.75 31.51 -23.47
C GLY A 633 -1.72 32.65 -23.50
N VAL A 634 -0.88 32.74 -22.47
CA VAL A 634 0.14 33.81 -22.33
C VAL A 634 1.53 33.20 -22.31
N VAL A 635 2.41 33.68 -23.22
CA VAL A 635 3.82 33.26 -23.30
C VAL A 635 4.67 34.15 -22.38
N HIS A 636 5.47 33.53 -21.54
CA HIS A 636 6.47 34.16 -20.66
C HIS A 636 7.84 33.50 -20.87
N PRO A 637 8.98 34.18 -20.64
CA PRO A 637 10.30 33.54 -20.74
C PRO A 637 10.44 32.22 -19.96
N ASP A 638 9.77 32.11 -18.80
CA ASP A 638 9.84 30.92 -17.93
C ASP A 638 9.00 29.73 -18.40
N ASN A 639 7.99 29.94 -19.25
CA ASN A 639 7.12 28.88 -19.76
C ASN A 639 7.33 28.58 -21.26
N GLU A 640 8.17 29.36 -21.95
CA GLU A 640 8.40 29.23 -23.39
C GLU A 640 8.89 27.82 -23.76
N ARG A 641 9.86 27.28 -23.01
CA ARG A 641 10.38 25.92 -23.22
C ARG A 641 9.29 24.86 -23.04
N TYR A 642 8.45 25.02 -22.03
CA TYR A 642 7.33 24.13 -21.75
C TYR A 642 6.26 24.15 -22.85
N LEU A 643 5.92 25.35 -23.37
CA LEU A 643 4.97 25.52 -24.47
C LEU A 643 5.52 24.93 -25.78
N ARG A 644 6.83 25.06 -26.05
CA ARG A 644 7.48 24.40 -27.19
C ARG A 644 7.40 22.88 -27.07
N THR A 645 7.67 22.29 -25.90
CA THR A 645 7.50 20.85 -25.67
C THR A 645 6.06 20.40 -25.92
N LYS A 646 5.05 21.17 -25.47
CA LYS A 646 3.63 20.87 -25.76
C LYS A 646 3.31 20.83 -27.26
N ARG A 647 3.84 21.78 -28.03
CA ARG A 647 3.65 21.83 -29.49
C ARG A 647 4.40 20.69 -30.18
N ASP A 648 5.71 20.59 -29.93
CA ASP A 648 6.63 19.78 -30.72
C ASP A 648 6.58 18.28 -30.36
N LYS A 649 6.40 17.95 -29.08
CA LYS A 649 6.39 16.57 -28.59
C LYS A 649 5.00 16.05 -28.20
N MET A 650 4.02 16.95 -28.01
CA MET A 650 2.68 16.58 -27.52
C MET A 650 1.55 17.05 -28.44
N ALA A 651 1.88 17.47 -29.67
CA ALA A 651 0.93 17.82 -30.73
C ALA A 651 -0.14 18.88 -30.35
N HIS A 652 0.13 19.76 -29.38
CA HIS A 652 -0.80 20.85 -29.05
C HIS A 652 -0.79 21.92 -30.16
N MET A 653 -1.97 22.37 -30.57
CA MET A 653 -2.12 23.44 -31.56
C MET A 653 -1.93 24.80 -30.90
N LEU A 654 -0.73 25.36 -31.00
CA LEU A 654 -0.34 26.63 -30.38
C LEU A 654 0.08 27.69 -31.42
N ASP A 655 -0.24 27.47 -32.70
CA ASP A 655 0.22 28.31 -33.83
C ASP A 655 -0.28 29.76 -33.77
N HIS A 656 -1.35 30.01 -33.00
CA HIS A 656 -1.89 31.35 -32.72
C HIS A 656 -1.14 32.09 -31.60
N LEU A 657 -0.29 31.41 -30.83
CA LEU A 657 0.57 32.01 -29.82
C LEU A 657 1.92 32.39 -30.45
N ALA A 658 2.33 33.65 -30.32
CA ALA A 658 3.61 34.13 -30.84
C ALA A 658 4.80 33.54 -30.02
N LEU A 659 5.18 32.29 -30.30
CA LEU A 659 6.43 31.70 -29.82
C LEU A 659 7.56 32.36 -30.62
N ASN A 660 8.32 33.29 -30.03
CA ASN A 660 9.36 34.04 -30.73
C ASN A 660 10.38 33.09 -31.42
N GLU A 661 10.30 32.91 -32.74
CA GLU A 661 11.23 32.08 -33.52
C GLU A 661 12.53 32.81 -33.91
N GLN A 662 12.81 33.99 -33.34
CA GLN A 662 13.96 34.80 -33.73
C GLN A 662 14.85 35.13 -32.53
N ASN A 663 15.75 34.23 -32.15
CA ASN A 663 17.02 34.65 -31.51
C ASN A 663 18.17 33.63 -31.51
N GLU A 664 18.01 32.38 -31.97
CA GLU A 664 19.15 31.45 -32.05
C GLU A 664 20.03 31.65 -33.30
N SER A 665 19.51 32.19 -34.41
CA SER A 665 20.29 32.35 -35.64
C SER A 665 21.22 33.56 -35.69
N LYS A 666 21.18 34.48 -34.71
CA LYS A 666 22.04 35.68 -34.67
C LYS A 666 23.24 35.60 -33.71
N LYS A 667 23.30 34.59 -32.83
CA LYS A 667 24.45 34.42 -31.91
C LYS A 667 25.63 33.65 -32.50
N HIS A 668 25.47 32.96 -33.64
CA HIS A 668 26.56 32.21 -34.28
C HIS A 668 27.25 32.93 -35.45
N THR A 669 26.77 34.09 -35.85
CA THR A 669 27.37 34.90 -36.94
C THR A 669 28.06 36.17 -36.47
N ALA A 670 27.89 36.59 -35.22
CA ALA A 670 28.49 37.83 -34.70
C ALA A 670 29.91 37.69 -34.11
N THR A 671 30.47 36.49 -34.03
CA THR A 671 31.83 36.25 -33.47
C THR A 671 32.90 35.93 -34.53
N LYS A 672 32.58 36.04 -35.83
CA LYS A 672 33.54 35.75 -36.92
C LYS A 672 33.88 36.89 -37.85
N GLU A 673 33.31 38.08 -37.66
CA GLU A 673 33.65 39.27 -38.42
C GLU A 673 33.84 40.48 -37.50
N THR A 674 35.02 40.56 -36.88
CA THR A 674 35.81 41.80 -36.65
C THR A 674 37.07 41.43 -35.89
N SER A 675 38.20 41.49 -36.61
CA SER A 675 39.52 42.05 -36.23
C SER A 675 40.02 41.92 -34.80
#